data_AF-A0A535JNL4-F1
#
_entry.id   AF-A0A535JNL4-F1
#
_cell.length_a   1.000
_cell.length_b   1.000
_cell.length_c   1.000
_cell.angle_alpha   90.00
_cell.angle_beta   90.00
_cell.angle_gamma   90.00
#
_symmetry.space_group_name_H-M   'P 1'
#
loop_
_entity.id
_entity.type
_entity.pdbx_description
1 polymer ?
#
loop_
_entity_poly.entity_id
_entity_poly.type
_entity_poly.pdbx_seq_one_letter_code
_entity_poly.pdbx_strand_id
1 'polypeptide(L)'
;MRVRAPASIANIGPGFDCLAMAIDLWLEVEAVPADSPAWDYEGEGSEYLVSHVNPFSHLAMKGRVRSEIPIGVGLGSSAAARLAASALASPWDVKSHVIDAGADEGHRDNVAASAAGGIRIVSDHFDEKLPNPGWGLALFIAHAPVPTEKARAVLPDEVSRESAVFNIARTALLVRAITAKRPSLLANALKDRLHQPHRLHLYPWTQEVLYAAEAAGAYGAAICGAGPSVFAFCPPAPARQSPGLARYRQGDVQDAVIVQKYGGTSVGTAARIRRVSRRIAATVRRGEQVVAVVSAMGGTTDRLIALAQSVNVEPPARELDMLIANGETITAPLVAMCLEGMGVPAISLSGLQAGVRTSAHHSRARIRDIDPSRILEALREGKVPVVAGFQGVTENLEVTTLGRGGSDTTAVALAAALKAESCEIYTDVDGIFTADPKVVRSARKLSHIRYDEMLELAAVGARVMHPRAVEIGELYNVPIHVRSSFHDRVGTMIVAQVPMEERQRVRGIAQESNVAKITILGVADRPGVAAAIFEPLGKAGISVDVIVQNIGRSGHTDLTFSVAESDLKAAEKLVRAAIKKVGARKVSSAVGIAKLSIVGTGMLGTPGIAGRMFRALADAGINIEMISTSEIRITCLVARDQVEKGVRVLHKTFELEQK
;
A
#
# COMPACT_ATOMS: atom_id res chain seq x y z
N MET A 1 35.48 -12.69 -36.51
CA MET A 1 34.80 -13.52 -35.49
C MET A 1 33.73 -12.67 -34.83
N ARG A 2 32.57 -13.24 -34.53
CA ARG A 2 31.48 -12.56 -33.81
C ARG A 2 31.08 -13.41 -32.61
N VAL A 3 31.08 -12.81 -31.43
CA VAL A 3 30.72 -13.48 -30.17
C VAL A 3 29.62 -12.67 -29.51
N ARG A 4 28.63 -13.37 -28.96
CA ARG A 4 27.52 -12.77 -28.24
C ARG A 4 27.30 -13.52 -26.94
N ALA A 5 27.46 -12.84 -25.81
CA ALA A 5 27.36 -13.41 -24.48
C ALA A 5 26.26 -12.67 -23.69
N PRO A 6 25.25 -13.37 -23.14
CA PRO A 6 24.23 -12.76 -22.30
C PRO A 6 24.79 -12.44 -20.91
N ALA A 7 24.21 -11.43 -20.28
CA ALA A 7 24.40 -11.12 -18.87
C ALA A 7 23.92 -12.28 -17.97
N SER A 8 24.44 -12.30 -16.75
CA SER A 8 24.09 -13.31 -15.76
C SER A 8 23.86 -12.72 -14.37
N ILE A 9 22.97 -13.37 -13.63
CA ILE A 9 22.70 -13.09 -12.21
C ILE A 9 23.08 -14.33 -11.42
N ALA A 10 24.22 -14.26 -10.72
CA ALA A 10 24.67 -15.26 -9.74
C ALA A 10 24.01 -15.09 -8.36
N ASN A 11 24.30 -16.02 -7.45
CA ASN A 11 23.89 -15.98 -6.05
C ASN A 11 22.38 -15.78 -5.87
N ILE A 12 21.57 -16.49 -6.66
CA ILE A 12 20.10 -16.35 -6.67
C ILE A 12 19.54 -16.77 -5.30
N GLY A 13 19.20 -15.78 -4.47
CA GLY A 13 18.70 -15.99 -3.10
C GLY A 13 19.69 -16.85 -2.29
N PRO A 14 19.29 -18.03 -1.77
CA PRO A 14 20.17 -18.88 -0.96
C PRO A 14 21.25 -19.63 -1.77
N GLY A 15 21.21 -19.54 -3.10
CA GLY A 15 22.07 -20.28 -4.04
C GLY A 15 23.47 -19.71 -4.23
N PHE A 16 24.16 -19.43 -3.12
CA PHE A 16 25.48 -18.81 -3.13
C PHE A 16 26.52 -19.68 -3.87
N ASP A 17 27.22 -19.10 -4.84
CA ASP A 17 28.27 -19.66 -5.71
C ASP A 17 27.89 -20.97 -6.45
N CYS A 18 26.60 -21.28 -6.54
CA CYS A 18 26.12 -22.52 -7.16
C CYS A 18 24.86 -22.38 -8.02
N LEU A 19 24.16 -21.24 -7.95
CA LEU A 19 22.96 -20.97 -8.76
C LEU A 19 23.08 -19.62 -9.45
N ALA A 20 22.93 -19.65 -10.78
CA ALA A 20 22.92 -18.45 -11.61
C ALA A 20 21.89 -18.55 -12.73
N MET A 21 21.52 -17.41 -13.31
CA MET A 21 20.60 -17.36 -14.44
C MET A 21 21.05 -16.35 -15.48
N ALA A 22 20.86 -16.69 -16.75
CA ALA A 22 21.05 -15.75 -17.84
C ALA A 22 19.86 -14.80 -17.98
N ILE A 23 20.13 -13.55 -18.37
CA ILE A 23 19.11 -12.52 -18.63
C ILE A 23 19.35 -11.86 -20.00
N ASP A 24 18.31 -11.19 -20.52
CA ASP A 24 18.27 -10.62 -21.86
C ASP A 24 18.96 -9.24 -21.95
N LEU A 25 20.21 -9.17 -21.53
CA LEU A 25 21.14 -8.07 -21.77
C LEU A 25 22.40 -8.66 -22.39
N TRP A 26 23.00 -8.02 -23.40
CA TRP A 26 24.02 -8.68 -24.21
C TRP A 26 25.34 -7.91 -24.28
N LEU A 27 26.42 -8.68 -24.33
CA LEU A 27 27.73 -8.24 -24.77
C LEU A 27 28.01 -8.84 -26.15
N GLU A 28 28.26 -7.96 -27.12
CA GLU A 28 28.51 -8.32 -28.51
C GLU A 28 29.93 -7.89 -28.88
N VAL A 29 30.69 -8.81 -29.46
CA VAL A 29 32.09 -8.58 -29.85
C VAL A 29 32.28 -8.97 -31.30
N GLU A 30 32.78 -8.04 -32.11
CA GLU A 30 33.22 -8.30 -33.48
C GLU A 30 34.73 -8.08 -33.56
N ALA A 31 35.50 -9.11 -33.90
CA ALA A 31 36.96 -9.04 -33.87
C ALA A 31 37.62 -9.75 -35.06
N VAL A 32 38.79 -9.27 -35.46
CA VAL A 32 39.69 -9.89 -36.45
C VAL A 32 41.10 -9.98 -35.88
N PRO A 33 41.90 -10.99 -36.24
CA PRO A 33 43.30 -11.06 -35.82
C PRO A 33 44.09 -9.80 -36.18
N ALA A 34 45.03 -9.41 -35.31
CA ALA A 34 45.92 -8.26 -35.50
C ALA A 34 47.22 -8.43 -34.72
N ASP A 35 48.29 -7.79 -35.18
CA ASP A 35 49.61 -7.86 -34.51
C ASP A 35 49.63 -7.21 -33.13
N SER A 36 48.70 -6.29 -32.86
CA SER A 36 48.53 -5.65 -31.56
C SER A 36 47.04 -5.46 -31.22
N PRO A 37 46.68 -5.49 -29.92
CA PRO A 37 45.30 -5.27 -29.49
C PRO A 37 44.83 -3.86 -29.83
N ALA A 38 43.67 -3.74 -30.50
CA ALA A 38 43.05 -2.45 -30.78
C ALA A 38 41.52 -2.55 -30.74
N TRP A 39 40.90 -1.94 -29.74
CA TRP A 39 39.48 -2.17 -29.42
C TRP A 39 38.69 -0.87 -29.31
N ASP A 40 37.55 -0.84 -29.99
CA ASP A 40 36.53 0.20 -29.84
C ASP A 40 35.45 -0.31 -28.87
N TYR A 41 35.18 0.45 -27.81
CA TYR A 41 34.17 0.09 -26.80
C TYR A 41 32.95 1.01 -26.92
N GLU A 42 31.75 0.42 -26.98
CA GLU A 42 30.47 1.13 -27.07
C GLU A 42 29.49 0.64 -25.99
N GLY A 43 28.65 1.53 -25.47
CA GLY A 43 27.61 1.20 -24.51
C GLY A 43 28.07 1.25 -23.05
N GLU A 44 27.43 0.42 -22.21
CA GLU A 44 27.59 0.42 -20.76
C GLU A 44 29.03 0.11 -20.36
N GLY A 45 29.65 1.00 -19.58
CA GLY A 45 31.00 0.82 -19.05
C GLY A 45 32.13 0.99 -20.07
N SER A 46 31.85 1.49 -21.28
CA SER A 46 32.85 1.75 -22.33
C SER A 46 34.02 2.63 -21.85
N GLU A 47 33.75 3.73 -21.14
CA GLU A 47 34.78 4.62 -20.57
C GLU A 47 35.72 3.88 -19.59
N TYR A 48 35.17 2.95 -18.80
CA TYR A 48 35.94 2.13 -17.87
C TYR A 48 36.84 1.14 -18.62
N LEU A 49 36.31 0.46 -19.64
CA LEU A 49 37.07 -0.52 -20.43
C LEU A 49 38.19 0.14 -21.25
N VAL A 50 37.99 1.36 -21.74
CA VAL A 50 39.04 2.13 -22.45
C VAL A 50 40.19 2.49 -21.51
N SER A 51 39.88 2.78 -20.25
CA SER A 51 40.86 3.27 -19.27
C SER A 51 41.55 2.19 -18.44
N HIS A 52 41.14 0.92 -18.58
CA HIS A 52 41.65 -0.19 -17.75
C HIS A 52 42.02 -1.41 -18.60
N VAL A 53 43.03 -2.15 -18.14
CA VAL A 53 43.35 -3.47 -18.67
C VAL A 53 42.16 -4.40 -18.45
N ASN A 54 41.72 -5.06 -19.52
CA ASN A 54 40.54 -5.93 -19.52
C ASN A 54 40.81 -7.21 -20.35
N PRO A 55 39.92 -8.22 -20.32
CA PRO A 55 40.16 -9.50 -21.00
C PRO A 55 40.51 -9.37 -22.49
N PHE A 56 39.98 -8.35 -23.19
CA PHE A 56 40.27 -8.13 -24.60
C PHE A 56 41.64 -7.49 -24.85
N SER A 57 42.18 -6.74 -23.87
CA SER A 57 43.50 -6.10 -23.95
C SER A 57 44.64 -7.11 -24.13
N HIS A 58 44.43 -8.38 -23.80
CA HIS A 58 45.42 -9.44 -23.91
C HIS A 58 45.37 -10.23 -25.23
N LEU A 59 44.38 -9.96 -26.09
CA LEU A 59 44.17 -10.68 -27.34
C LEU A 59 44.88 -9.98 -28.50
N ALA A 60 45.62 -10.74 -29.31
CA ALA A 60 46.21 -10.29 -30.58
C ALA A 60 45.12 -10.12 -31.66
N MET A 61 44.18 -9.22 -31.39
CA MET A 61 43.00 -8.96 -32.20
C MET A 61 42.63 -7.49 -32.16
N LYS A 62 41.98 -7.02 -33.22
CA LYS A 62 41.33 -5.71 -33.26
C LYS A 62 39.84 -5.86 -33.53
N GLY A 63 39.03 -4.95 -32.98
CA GLY A 63 37.58 -5.11 -33.08
C GLY A 63 36.76 -4.11 -32.30
N ARG A 64 35.46 -4.40 -32.22
CA ARG A 64 34.46 -3.61 -31.49
C ARG A 64 33.81 -4.47 -30.41
N VAL A 65 33.67 -3.90 -29.22
CA VAL A 65 32.92 -4.47 -28.09
C VAL A 65 31.75 -3.54 -27.81
N ARG A 66 30.52 -4.06 -27.89
CA ARG A 66 29.30 -3.35 -27.53
C ARG A 66 28.65 -4.05 -26.33
N SER A 67 28.47 -3.33 -25.23
CA SER A 67 27.89 -3.87 -23.99
C SER A 67 26.59 -3.17 -23.63
N GLU A 68 25.55 -3.95 -23.36
CA GLU A 68 24.32 -3.51 -22.69
C GLU A 68 24.35 -3.84 -21.19
N ILE A 69 25.46 -4.41 -20.69
CA ILE A 69 25.58 -4.96 -19.35
C ILE A 69 26.29 -3.94 -18.45
N PRO A 70 25.59 -3.32 -17.48
CA PRO A 70 26.21 -2.36 -16.58
C PRO A 70 27.27 -3.00 -15.68
N ILE A 71 28.38 -2.28 -15.47
CA ILE A 71 29.54 -2.76 -14.73
C ILE A 71 29.32 -2.60 -13.22
N GLY A 72 29.71 -3.60 -12.44
CA GLY A 72 29.76 -3.49 -10.97
C GLY A 72 28.39 -3.47 -10.27
N VAL A 73 27.30 -3.76 -10.98
CA VAL A 73 25.94 -3.75 -10.40
C VAL A 73 25.34 -5.14 -10.19
N GLY A 74 26.11 -6.21 -10.42
CA GLY A 74 25.68 -7.58 -10.16
C GLY A 74 25.07 -8.33 -11.34
N LEU A 75 25.29 -7.86 -12.57
CA LEU A 75 24.71 -8.41 -13.81
C LEU A 75 25.73 -9.16 -14.69
N GLY A 76 26.83 -9.63 -14.10
CA GLY A 76 27.75 -10.55 -14.80
C GLY A 76 28.55 -9.93 -15.97
N SER A 77 28.73 -8.61 -16.02
CA SER A 77 29.51 -7.94 -17.08
C SER A 77 30.92 -8.53 -17.25
N SER A 78 31.60 -8.82 -16.13
CA SER A 78 32.94 -9.40 -16.12
C SER A 78 32.96 -10.84 -16.68
N ALA A 79 31.96 -11.64 -16.32
CA ALA A 79 31.78 -13.00 -16.82
C ALA A 79 31.56 -13.04 -18.33
N ALA A 80 30.65 -12.20 -18.83
CA ALA A 80 30.36 -12.10 -20.25
C ALA A 80 31.61 -11.68 -21.05
N ALA A 81 32.39 -10.73 -20.53
CA ALA A 81 33.63 -10.27 -21.17
C ALA A 81 34.72 -11.36 -21.22
N ARG A 82 34.96 -12.07 -20.10
CA ARG A 82 35.93 -13.18 -20.06
C ARG A 82 35.53 -14.35 -20.94
N LEU A 83 34.25 -14.71 -20.91
CA LEU A 83 33.71 -15.75 -21.79
C LEU A 83 33.90 -15.38 -23.26
N ALA A 84 33.58 -14.13 -23.63
CA ALA A 84 33.76 -13.66 -25.00
C ALA A 84 35.24 -13.64 -25.41
N ALA A 85 36.14 -13.21 -24.53
CA ALA A 85 37.59 -13.23 -24.78
C ALA A 85 38.13 -14.66 -24.94
N SER A 86 37.72 -15.58 -24.06
CA SER A 86 38.08 -17.01 -24.14
C SER A 86 37.59 -17.63 -25.46
N ALA A 87 36.35 -17.35 -25.87
CA ALA A 87 35.77 -17.83 -27.11
C ALA A 87 36.42 -17.23 -28.38
N LEU A 88 37.10 -16.10 -28.28
CA LEU A 88 37.91 -15.52 -29.35
C LEU A 88 39.31 -16.15 -29.44
N ALA A 89 39.84 -16.66 -28.34
CA ALA A 89 41.20 -17.18 -28.25
C ALA A 89 41.35 -18.65 -28.74
N SER A 90 40.28 -19.45 -28.72
CA SER A 90 40.36 -20.90 -28.95
C SER A 90 39.11 -21.46 -29.69
N PRO A 91 39.18 -22.64 -30.34
CA PRO A 91 38.03 -23.27 -31.00
C PRO A 91 36.87 -23.59 -30.04
N TRP A 92 35.65 -23.50 -30.56
CA TRP A 92 34.41 -23.50 -29.77
C TRP A 92 33.98 -24.87 -29.24
N ASP A 93 34.19 -25.12 -27.94
CA ASP A 93 33.35 -25.98 -27.12
C ASP A 93 32.92 -25.23 -25.84
N VAL A 94 31.60 -25.12 -25.63
CA VAL A 94 31.00 -24.33 -24.54
C VAL A 94 31.52 -24.77 -23.17
N LYS A 95 31.73 -26.08 -22.98
CA LYS A 95 32.16 -26.62 -21.68
C LYS A 95 33.59 -26.21 -21.34
N SER A 96 34.51 -26.23 -22.32
CA SER A 96 35.91 -25.85 -22.09
C SER A 96 36.01 -24.37 -21.73
N HIS A 97 35.28 -23.50 -22.43
CA HIS A 97 35.27 -22.07 -22.14
C HIS A 97 34.63 -21.72 -20.79
N VAL A 98 33.61 -22.46 -20.33
CA VAL A 98 33.06 -22.29 -18.97
C VAL A 98 34.10 -22.60 -17.90
N ILE A 99 34.90 -23.64 -18.10
CA ILE A 99 35.97 -24.02 -17.18
C ILE A 99 37.07 -22.95 -17.18
N ASP A 100 37.56 -22.56 -18.36
CA ASP A 100 38.67 -21.62 -18.51
C ASP A 100 38.29 -20.22 -17.99
N ALA A 101 37.16 -19.68 -18.44
CA ALA A 101 36.69 -18.36 -17.99
C ALA A 101 36.21 -18.38 -16.53
N GLY A 102 35.64 -19.49 -16.06
CA GLY A 102 35.25 -19.66 -14.66
C GLY A 102 36.45 -19.75 -13.71
N ALA A 103 37.56 -20.35 -14.16
CA ALA A 103 38.81 -20.38 -13.41
C ALA A 103 39.44 -18.98 -13.31
N ASP A 104 39.41 -18.20 -14.40
CA ASP A 104 39.91 -16.82 -14.42
C ASP A 104 39.02 -15.84 -13.61
N GLU A 105 37.70 -16.05 -13.61
CA GLU A 105 36.77 -15.24 -12.81
C GLU A 105 36.76 -15.61 -11.32
N GLY A 106 37.14 -16.85 -10.98
CA GLY A 106 37.03 -17.42 -9.64
C GLY A 106 35.61 -17.86 -9.26
N HIS A 107 34.61 -17.62 -10.12
CA HIS A 107 33.20 -17.97 -9.90
C HIS A 107 32.58 -18.57 -11.17
N ARG A 108 32.27 -19.87 -11.12
CA ARG A 108 31.83 -20.62 -12.31
C ARG A 108 30.35 -20.40 -12.65
N ASP A 109 29.56 -19.98 -11.68
CA ASP A 109 28.11 -19.84 -11.80
C ASP A 109 27.71 -18.76 -12.82
N ASN A 110 28.29 -17.55 -12.74
CA ASN A 110 28.05 -16.48 -13.71
C ASN A 110 28.44 -16.87 -15.13
N VAL A 111 29.60 -17.50 -15.31
CA VAL A 111 30.12 -17.91 -16.61
C VAL A 111 29.25 -19.00 -17.22
N ALA A 112 28.87 -20.02 -16.44
CA ALA A 112 28.01 -21.10 -16.91
C ALA A 112 26.63 -20.58 -17.36
N ALA A 113 26.04 -19.66 -16.59
CA ALA A 113 24.79 -19.01 -16.98
C ALA A 113 24.97 -18.21 -18.28
N SER A 114 26.04 -17.42 -18.40
CA SER A 114 26.34 -16.66 -19.62
C SER A 114 26.55 -17.58 -20.83
N ALA A 115 27.27 -18.69 -20.67
CA ALA A 115 27.63 -19.58 -21.78
C ALA A 115 26.48 -20.51 -22.23
N ALA A 116 25.75 -21.12 -21.29
CA ALA A 116 24.76 -22.15 -21.57
C ALA A 116 23.29 -21.65 -21.50
N GLY A 117 23.08 -20.46 -20.96
CA GLY A 117 21.77 -19.82 -20.83
C GLY A 117 20.80 -20.51 -19.86
N GLY A 118 19.71 -19.80 -19.54
CA GLY A 118 18.69 -20.27 -18.58
C GLY A 118 19.20 -20.25 -17.14
N ILE A 119 18.52 -21.01 -16.27
CA ILE A 119 18.89 -21.14 -14.84
C ILE A 119 19.80 -22.37 -14.70
N ARG A 120 20.96 -22.21 -14.07
CA ARG A 120 22.02 -23.21 -13.94
C ARG A 120 22.29 -23.56 -12.48
N ILE A 121 22.53 -24.84 -12.20
CA ILE A 121 23.17 -25.32 -10.99
C ILE A 121 24.61 -25.69 -11.34
N VAL A 122 25.57 -25.12 -10.63
CA VAL A 122 27.00 -25.27 -10.93
C VAL A 122 27.76 -25.74 -9.70
N SER A 123 28.76 -26.59 -9.95
CA SER A 123 29.76 -27.03 -8.99
C SER A 123 31.10 -27.24 -9.72
N ASP A 124 32.13 -27.73 -9.03
CA ASP A 124 33.44 -27.98 -9.63
C ASP A 124 33.43 -29.02 -10.76
N HIS A 125 32.40 -29.87 -10.82
CA HIS A 125 32.32 -30.99 -11.77
C HIS A 125 31.05 -31.01 -12.61
N PHE A 126 30.04 -30.22 -12.25
CA PHE A 126 28.70 -30.31 -12.85
C PHE A 126 28.16 -28.93 -13.20
N ASP A 127 27.44 -28.86 -14.31
CA ASP A 127 26.71 -27.70 -14.79
C ASP A 127 25.37 -28.15 -15.38
N GLU A 128 24.31 -28.03 -14.58
CA GLU A 128 22.99 -28.58 -14.87
C GLU A 128 21.96 -27.49 -15.17
N LYS A 129 21.15 -27.70 -16.22
CA LYS A 129 20.06 -26.77 -16.58
C LYS A 129 18.80 -27.08 -15.80
N LEU A 130 18.25 -26.07 -15.13
CA LEU A 130 16.88 -26.15 -14.61
C LEU A 130 15.85 -25.84 -15.69
N PRO A 131 14.64 -26.44 -15.60
CA PRO A 131 13.57 -26.17 -16.56
C PRO A 131 13.15 -24.70 -16.48
N ASN A 132 12.77 -24.11 -17.62
CA ASN A 132 12.20 -22.77 -17.63
C ASN A 132 10.81 -22.79 -16.95
N PRO A 133 10.62 -22.05 -15.83
CA PRO A 133 9.37 -22.08 -15.10
C PRO A 133 8.26 -21.27 -15.79
N GLY A 134 8.58 -20.47 -16.81
CA GLY A 134 7.62 -19.63 -17.54
C GLY A 134 7.23 -18.34 -16.80
N TRP A 135 8.05 -17.91 -15.84
CA TRP A 135 7.85 -16.68 -15.08
C TRP A 135 8.54 -15.49 -15.76
N GLY A 136 7.99 -14.31 -15.56
CA GLY A 136 8.67 -13.06 -15.89
C GLY A 136 9.79 -12.77 -14.90
N LEU A 137 10.73 -11.92 -15.33
CA LEU A 137 11.77 -11.37 -14.48
C LEU A 137 11.69 -9.84 -14.54
N ALA A 138 11.52 -9.22 -13.38
CA ALA A 138 11.67 -7.78 -13.23
C ALA A 138 13.05 -7.48 -12.64
N LEU A 139 13.73 -6.48 -13.19
CA LEU A 139 15.09 -6.10 -12.79
C LEU A 139 15.14 -4.64 -12.39
N PHE A 140 15.57 -4.37 -11.17
CA PHE A 140 15.98 -3.04 -10.73
C PHE A 140 17.50 -2.94 -10.85
N ILE A 141 17.97 -2.08 -11.76
CA ILE A 141 19.40 -1.86 -12.01
C ILE A 141 19.89 -0.70 -11.15
N ALA A 142 20.85 -0.96 -10.29
CA ALA A 142 21.43 0.05 -9.43
C ALA A 142 22.21 1.11 -10.22
N HIS A 143 22.16 2.38 -9.80
CA HIS A 143 22.92 3.46 -10.43
C HIS A 143 24.37 3.56 -9.95
N ALA A 144 24.70 2.96 -8.79
CA ALA A 144 26.03 3.03 -8.18
C ALA A 144 26.66 1.62 -8.13
N PRO A 145 27.84 1.41 -8.73
CA PRO A 145 28.50 0.11 -8.70
C PRO A 145 29.15 -0.17 -7.33
N VAL A 146 29.23 -1.45 -6.98
CA VAL A 146 30.02 -1.94 -5.83
C VAL A 146 31.01 -2.98 -6.34
N PRO A 147 32.32 -2.82 -6.08
CA PRO A 147 33.31 -3.82 -6.46
C PRO A 147 33.00 -5.18 -5.83
N THR A 148 33.06 -6.25 -6.63
CA THR A 148 32.79 -7.64 -6.17
C THR A 148 33.65 -8.02 -4.97
N GLU A 149 34.93 -7.63 -4.96
CA GLU A 149 35.86 -7.87 -3.86
C GLU A 149 35.35 -7.27 -2.54
N LYS A 150 34.86 -6.03 -2.57
CA LYS A 150 34.28 -5.35 -1.40
C LYS A 150 33.03 -6.07 -0.90
N ALA A 151 32.16 -6.52 -1.81
CA ALA A 151 30.95 -7.26 -1.47
C ALA A 151 31.20 -8.69 -0.99
N ARG A 152 32.37 -9.27 -1.28
CA ARG A 152 32.81 -10.55 -0.71
C ARG A 152 33.53 -10.38 0.62
N ALA A 153 34.31 -9.30 0.80
CA ALA A 153 35.04 -9.03 2.03
C ALA A 153 34.15 -8.84 3.28
N VAL A 154 32.85 -8.54 3.08
CA VAL A 154 31.88 -8.40 4.18
C VAL A 154 31.25 -9.71 4.62
N LEU A 155 31.52 -10.81 3.91
CA LEU A 155 31.00 -12.13 4.24
C LEU A 155 31.86 -12.75 5.36
N PRO A 156 31.24 -13.43 6.34
CA PRO A 156 32.00 -14.08 7.39
C PRO A 156 32.72 -15.34 6.86
N ASP A 157 33.91 -15.62 7.38
CA ASP A 157 34.67 -16.84 7.05
C ASP A 157 33.99 -18.11 7.57
N GLU A 158 33.22 -17.99 8.66
CA GLU A 158 32.48 -19.08 9.29
C GLU A 158 31.00 -18.71 9.47
N VAL A 159 30.12 -19.69 9.31
CA VAL A 159 28.68 -19.53 9.54
C VAL A 159 28.17 -20.53 10.55
N SER A 160 27.15 -20.15 11.32
CA SER A 160 26.53 -21.05 12.29
C SER A 160 25.90 -22.24 11.57
N ARG A 161 25.90 -23.40 12.24
CA ARG A 161 25.18 -24.60 11.74
C ARG A 161 23.71 -24.28 11.42
N GLU A 162 23.08 -23.39 12.19
CA GLU A 162 21.70 -22.97 11.95
C GLU A 162 21.55 -22.21 10.62
N SER A 163 22.42 -21.23 10.35
CA SER A 163 22.41 -20.50 9.07
C SER A 163 22.73 -21.40 7.89
N ALA A 164 23.70 -22.32 8.04
CA ALA A 164 24.05 -23.29 7.02
C ALA A 164 22.86 -24.21 6.68
N VAL A 165 22.23 -24.82 7.70
CA VAL A 165 21.05 -25.67 7.52
C VAL A 165 19.89 -24.89 6.92
N PHE A 166 19.66 -23.65 7.37
CA PHE A 166 18.63 -22.78 6.80
C PHE A 166 18.85 -22.58 5.30
N ASN A 167 20.05 -22.19 4.89
CA ASN A 167 20.33 -21.93 3.48
C ASN A 167 20.25 -23.19 2.62
N ILE A 168 20.77 -24.33 3.09
CA ILE A 168 20.61 -25.62 2.39
C ILE A 168 19.13 -25.93 2.15
N ALA A 169 18.29 -25.76 3.17
CA ALA A 169 16.85 -25.98 3.05
C ALA A 169 16.18 -25.02 2.06
N ARG A 170 16.59 -23.73 2.05
CA ARG A 170 16.08 -22.73 1.10
C ARG A 170 16.52 -23.02 -0.34
N THR A 171 17.77 -23.41 -0.55
CA THR A 171 18.29 -23.81 -1.87
C THR A 171 17.54 -25.03 -2.42
N ALA A 172 17.32 -26.07 -1.59
CA ALA A 172 16.51 -27.22 -1.98
C ALA A 172 15.07 -26.82 -2.33
N LEU A 173 14.48 -25.90 -1.56
CA LEU A 173 13.14 -25.37 -1.83
C LEU A 173 13.09 -24.54 -3.12
N LEU A 174 14.13 -23.77 -3.44
CA LEU A 174 14.24 -22.97 -4.66
C LEU A 174 14.30 -23.86 -5.90
N VAL A 175 15.16 -24.87 -5.87
CA VAL A 175 15.24 -25.89 -6.94
C VAL A 175 13.89 -26.59 -7.11
N ARG A 176 13.21 -26.95 -6.00
CA ARG A 176 11.88 -27.55 -6.06
C ARG A 176 10.84 -26.58 -6.64
N ALA A 177 10.86 -25.31 -6.27
CA ALA A 177 9.93 -24.29 -6.74
C ALA A 177 10.03 -24.13 -8.25
N ILE A 178 11.25 -24.02 -8.78
CA ILE A 178 11.53 -23.88 -10.22
C ILE A 178 11.11 -25.15 -10.96
N THR A 179 11.58 -26.31 -10.53
CA THR A 179 11.32 -27.58 -11.22
C THR A 179 9.83 -27.96 -11.20
N ALA A 180 9.13 -27.66 -10.11
CA ALA A 180 7.68 -27.90 -10.02
C ALA A 180 6.83 -26.75 -10.56
N LYS A 181 7.44 -25.66 -11.05
CA LYS A 181 6.76 -24.43 -11.50
C LYS A 181 5.74 -23.90 -10.47
N ARG A 182 6.11 -23.91 -9.18
CA ARG A 182 5.27 -23.46 -8.07
C ARG A 182 5.71 -22.09 -7.54
N PRO A 183 5.17 -20.98 -8.09
CA PRO A 183 5.60 -19.63 -7.70
C PRO A 183 5.32 -19.31 -6.23
N SER A 184 4.29 -19.91 -5.65
CA SER A 184 3.92 -19.72 -4.23
C SER A 184 5.03 -20.11 -3.23
N LEU A 185 6.04 -20.86 -3.67
CA LEU A 185 7.17 -21.25 -2.83
C LEU A 185 8.30 -20.21 -2.82
N LEU A 186 8.36 -19.32 -3.82
CA LEU A 186 9.50 -18.42 -4.04
C LEU A 186 9.71 -17.40 -2.93
N ALA A 187 8.65 -16.81 -2.38
CA ALA A 187 8.71 -15.86 -1.27
C ALA A 187 9.43 -16.43 -0.03
N ASN A 188 9.37 -17.76 0.13
CA ASN A 188 10.11 -18.45 1.17
C ASN A 188 11.43 -19.05 0.69
N ALA A 189 11.54 -19.42 -0.59
CA ALA A 189 12.73 -20.05 -1.15
C ALA A 189 13.89 -19.06 -1.37
N LEU A 190 13.60 -17.79 -1.66
CA LEU A 190 14.64 -16.77 -1.92
C LEU A 190 15.22 -16.13 -0.65
N LYS A 191 14.73 -16.51 0.53
CA LYS A 191 15.30 -16.05 1.81
C LYS A 191 16.71 -16.61 1.97
N ASP A 192 17.62 -15.76 2.42
CA ASP A 192 19.04 -16.06 2.57
C ASP A 192 19.56 -15.57 3.93
N ARG A 193 20.49 -16.35 4.50
CA ARG A 193 21.23 -16.01 5.73
C ARG A 193 22.75 -16.03 5.52
N LEU A 194 23.26 -16.31 4.32
CA LEU A 194 24.70 -16.44 4.08
C LEU A 194 25.32 -15.16 3.53
N HIS A 195 24.68 -14.48 2.57
CA HIS A 195 25.32 -13.37 1.87
C HIS A 195 24.49 -12.10 1.79
N GLN A 196 23.17 -12.19 1.58
CA GLN A 196 22.34 -11.00 1.42
C GLN A 196 22.35 -10.12 2.68
N PRO A 197 22.09 -10.63 3.90
CA PRO A 197 22.02 -9.79 5.09
C PRO A 197 23.35 -9.09 5.39
N HIS A 198 24.46 -9.77 5.11
CA HIS A 198 25.81 -9.24 5.30
C HIS A 198 26.12 -8.11 4.32
N ARG A 199 25.53 -8.13 3.12
CA ARG A 199 25.77 -7.11 2.08
C ARG A 199 24.84 -5.90 2.19
N LEU A 200 23.69 -6.01 2.85
CA LEU A 200 22.69 -4.93 2.92
C LEU A 200 23.26 -3.57 3.38
N HIS A 201 24.24 -3.55 4.28
CA HIS A 201 24.84 -2.30 4.75
C HIS A 201 25.68 -1.58 3.68
N LEU A 202 26.15 -2.29 2.64
CA LEU A 202 26.84 -1.68 1.51
C LEU A 202 25.87 -0.88 0.62
N TYR A 203 24.56 -1.15 0.73
CA TYR A 203 23.50 -0.54 -0.07
C TYR A 203 22.16 -0.51 0.72
N PRO A 204 21.99 0.43 1.66
CA PRO A 204 20.87 0.41 2.62
C PRO A 204 19.46 0.41 1.98
N TRP A 205 19.33 0.98 0.78
CA TRP A 205 18.06 1.06 0.03
C TRP A 205 17.64 -0.27 -0.61
N THR A 206 18.53 -1.24 -0.75
CA THR A 206 18.22 -2.53 -1.41
C THR A 206 17.13 -3.31 -0.67
N GLN A 207 17.05 -3.16 0.65
CA GLN A 207 15.98 -3.77 1.44
C GLN A 207 14.60 -3.17 1.11
N GLU A 208 14.54 -1.87 0.83
CA GLU A 208 13.32 -1.20 0.39
C GLU A 208 12.91 -1.66 -1.02
N VAL A 209 13.87 -1.85 -1.93
CA VAL A 209 13.62 -2.37 -3.28
C VAL A 209 13.11 -3.80 -3.25
N LEU A 210 13.70 -4.66 -2.41
CA LEU A 210 13.21 -6.03 -2.19
C LEU A 210 11.77 -6.03 -1.68
N TYR A 211 11.47 -5.18 -0.68
CA TYR A 211 10.12 -5.03 -0.15
C TYR A 211 9.15 -4.48 -1.20
N ALA A 212 9.56 -3.48 -1.99
CA ALA A 212 8.74 -2.90 -3.05
C ALA A 212 8.40 -3.93 -4.14
N ALA A 213 9.34 -4.80 -4.50
CA ALA A 213 9.09 -5.88 -5.44
C ALA A 213 8.07 -6.89 -4.90
N GLU A 214 8.18 -7.29 -3.63
CA GLU A 214 7.19 -8.17 -2.98
C GLU A 214 5.81 -7.50 -2.89
N ALA A 215 5.76 -6.22 -2.49
CA ALA A 215 4.53 -5.43 -2.44
C ALA A 215 3.87 -5.26 -3.82
N ALA A 216 4.66 -5.20 -4.90
CA ALA A 216 4.17 -5.12 -6.27
C ALA A 216 3.58 -6.45 -6.79
N GLY A 217 3.67 -7.53 -6.01
CA GLY A 217 3.15 -8.86 -6.35
C GLY A 217 4.17 -9.80 -6.98
N ALA A 218 5.46 -9.56 -6.79
CA ALA A 218 6.48 -10.53 -7.16
C ALA A 218 6.29 -11.86 -6.41
N TYR A 219 6.54 -12.97 -7.08
CA TYR A 219 6.57 -14.30 -6.46
C TYR A 219 7.69 -14.43 -5.44
N GLY A 220 8.77 -13.68 -5.63
CA GLY A 220 9.84 -13.45 -4.66
C GLY A 220 10.98 -12.64 -5.30
N ALA A 221 11.80 -12.00 -4.48
CA ALA A 221 12.88 -11.13 -4.91
C ALA A 221 14.19 -11.40 -4.16
N ALA A 222 15.32 -11.08 -4.78
CA ALA A 222 16.66 -11.23 -4.21
C ALA A 222 17.66 -10.28 -4.88
N ILE A 223 18.82 -10.08 -4.24
CA ILE A 223 19.89 -9.26 -4.81
C ILE A 223 20.56 -9.97 -5.99
N CYS A 224 21.13 -9.22 -6.92
CA CYS A 224 21.83 -9.76 -8.08
C CYS A 224 23.31 -9.98 -7.75
N GLY A 225 23.71 -11.23 -7.56
CA GLY A 225 25.12 -11.57 -7.35
C GLY A 225 25.73 -10.85 -6.15
N ALA A 226 26.90 -10.24 -6.37
CA ALA A 226 27.59 -9.41 -5.40
C ALA A 226 27.25 -7.90 -5.53
N GLY A 227 26.39 -7.54 -6.47
CA GLY A 227 26.04 -6.14 -6.75
C GLY A 227 24.81 -5.66 -5.97
N PRO A 228 24.47 -4.36 -6.13
CA PRO A 228 23.34 -3.74 -5.44
C PRO A 228 22.01 -3.87 -6.20
N SER A 229 22.02 -4.38 -7.44
CA SER A 229 20.79 -4.57 -8.22
C SER A 229 19.89 -5.65 -7.61
N VAL A 230 18.60 -5.60 -7.90
CA VAL A 230 17.60 -6.54 -7.38
C VAL A 230 16.83 -7.16 -8.54
N PHE A 231 16.62 -8.47 -8.48
CA PHE A 231 15.71 -9.16 -9.39
C PHE A 231 14.49 -9.66 -8.64
N ALA A 232 13.38 -9.81 -9.37
CA ALA A 232 12.15 -10.37 -8.85
C ALA A 232 11.49 -11.28 -9.88
N PHE A 233 11.12 -12.49 -9.47
CA PHE A 233 10.26 -13.35 -10.29
C PHE A 233 8.83 -12.84 -10.24
N CYS A 234 8.19 -12.69 -11.39
CA CYS A 234 6.84 -12.15 -11.51
C CYS A 234 5.99 -12.97 -12.50
N PRO A 235 4.66 -12.73 -12.56
CA PRO A 235 3.84 -13.32 -13.61
C PRO A 235 4.43 -13.02 -15.00
N PRO A 236 4.37 -13.95 -15.96
CA PRO A 236 4.84 -13.70 -17.32
C PRO A 236 4.13 -12.47 -17.90
N ALA A 237 4.91 -11.55 -18.47
CA ALA A 237 4.33 -10.44 -19.21
C ALA A 237 3.53 -11.00 -20.41
N PRO A 238 2.38 -10.42 -20.77
CA PRO A 238 1.69 -10.79 -22.01
C PRO A 238 2.69 -10.63 -23.17
N ALA A 239 2.78 -11.66 -24.02
CA ALA A 239 3.79 -11.75 -25.07
C ALA A 239 3.85 -10.46 -25.89
N ARG A 240 4.92 -9.68 -25.70
CA ARG A 240 5.27 -8.61 -26.63
C ARG A 240 5.69 -9.30 -27.93
N GLN A 241 4.92 -9.10 -29.00
CA GLN A 241 5.42 -9.35 -30.35
C GLN A 241 6.70 -8.53 -30.52
N SER A 242 7.81 -9.20 -30.80
CA SER A 242 9.13 -8.59 -30.91
C SER A 242 9.14 -7.38 -31.85
N PRO A 243 9.60 -6.20 -31.41
CA PRO A 243 10.10 -5.19 -32.31
C PRO A 243 11.64 -5.16 -32.20
N GLY A 244 12.30 -5.26 -33.34
CA GLY A 244 13.73 -5.00 -33.46
C GLY A 244 14.08 -3.59 -32.96
N LEU A 245 15.34 -3.43 -32.57
CA LEU A 245 16.00 -2.19 -32.16
C LEU A 245 15.36 -0.93 -32.78
N ALA A 246 14.47 -0.28 -32.03
CA ALA A 246 14.11 1.11 -32.22
C ALA A 246 14.58 1.85 -30.98
N ARG A 247 15.57 2.72 -31.19
CA ARG A 247 16.18 3.61 -30.21
C ARG A 247 15.10 4.23 -29.30
N TYR A 248 15.14 3.90 -28.01
CA TYR A 248 14.38 4.61 -27.00
C TYR A 248 14.82 6.07 -26.99
N ARG A 249 14.00 6.94 -27.60
CA ARG A 249 14.06 8.38 -27.35
C ARG A 249 13.41 8.65 -26.00
N GLN A 250 13.98 9.59 -25.24
CA GLN A 250 13.38 10.21 -24.06
C GLN A 250 11.87 10.42 -24.28
N GLY A 251 11.02 9.79 -23.45
CA GLY A 251 9.57 9.92 -23.62
C GLY A 251 8.66 9.13 -22.68
N ASP A 252 9.04 7.96 -22.17
CA ASP A 252 8.11 7.12 -21.40
C ASP A 252 8.43 7.10 -19.90
N VAL A 253 7.95 8.14 -19.20
CA VAL A 253 7.58 8.02 -17.79
C VAL A 253 6.35 7.10 -17.77
N GLN A 254 6.33 6.05 -16.94
CA GLN A 254 5.04 5.42 -16.62
C GLN A 254 4.24 6.47 -15.86
N ASP A 255 3.31 7.17 -16.55
CA ASP A 255 2.56 8.26 -15.94
C ASP A 255 1.85 7.76 -14.68
N ALA A 256 2.23 8.33 -13.54
CA ALA A 256 1.65 7.97 -12.27
C ALA A 256 0.15 8.31 -12.27
N VAL A 257 -0.68 7.31 -11.94
CA VAL A 257 -2.13 7.49 -11.85
C VAL A 257 -2.48 8.06 -10.48
N ILE A 258 -3.20 9.17 -10.46
CA ILE A 258 -3.73 9.81 -9.26
C ILE A 258 -5.26 9.68 -9.28
N VAL A 259 -5.83 9.12 -8.21
CA VAL A 259 -7.29 9.11 -8.04
C VAL A 259 -7.70 10.35 -7.25
N GLN A 260 -8.60 11.17 -7.78
CA GLN A 260 -9.08 12.38 -7.13
C GLN A 260 -10.58 12.29 -6.81
N LYS A 261 -10.94 12.28 -5.53
CA LYS A 261 -12.33 12.28 -5.09
C LYS A 261 -12.82 13.68 -4.75
N TYR A 262 -14.01 14.03 -5.22
CA TYR A 262 -14.67 15.31 -4.91
C TYR A 262 -16.01 15.08 -4.21
N GLY A 263 -16.12 15.53 -2.96
CA GLY A 263 -17.36 15.44 -2.16
C GLY A 263 -18.50 16.32 -2.67
N GLY A 264 -19.72 16.10 -2.18
CA GLY A 264 -20.92 16.79 -2.67
C GLY A 264 -20.91 18.32 -2.48
N THR A 265 -20.24 18.81 -1.43
CA THR A 265 -20.00 20.25 -1.23
C THR A 265 -19.08 20.82 -2.32
N SER A 266 -18.09 20.04 -2.77
CA SER A 266 -17.14 20.41 -3.85
C SER A 266 -17.78 20.46 -5.24
N VAL A 267 -18.95 19.84 -5.45
CA VAL A 267 -19.63 19.77 -6.76
C VAL A 267 -21.07 20.29 -6.71
N GLY A 268 -21.49 20.93 -5.61
CA GLY A 268 -22.89 21.32 -5.40
C GLY A 268 -23.46 22.40 -6.31
N THR A 269 -22.64 23.10 -7.11
CA THR A 269 -23.10 24.11 -8.07
C THR A 269 -22.27 24.06 -9.35
N ALA A 270 -22.80 24.58 -10.46
CA ALA A 270 -22.05 24.69 -11.72
C ALA A 270 -20.73 25.46 -11.59
N ALA A 271 -20.68 26.48 -10.72
CA ALA A 271 -19.44 27.21 -10.44
C ALA A 271 -18.40 26.32 -9.73
N ARG A 272 -18.84 25.47 -8.79
CA ARG A 272 -17.97 24.53 -8.09
C ARG A 272 -17.51 23.38 -8.99
N ILE A 273 -18.39 22.86 -9.86
CA ILE A 273 -18.04 21.89 -10.91
C ILE A 273 -16.93 22.46 -11.80
N ARG A 274 -17.09 23.68 -12.34
CA ARG A 274 -16.04 24.34 -13.14
C ARG A 274 -14.72 24.45 -12.39
N ARG A 275 -14.76 24.71 -11.08
CA ARG A 275 -13.56 24.82 -10.23
C ARG A 275 -12.88 23.47 -10.03
N VAL A 276 -13.64 22.40 -9.79
CA VAL A 276 -13.14 21.02 -9.75
C VAL A 276 -12.53 20.61 -11.09
N SER A 277 -13.22 20.85 -12.21
CA SER A 277 -12.70 20.54 -13.55
C SER A 277 -11.41 21.30 -13.87
N ARG A 278 -11.27 22.58 -13.47
CA ARG A 278 -9.99 23.31 -13.61
C ARG A 278 -8.86 22.66 -12.82
N ARG A 279 -9.14 22.15 -11.62
CA ARG A 279 -8.15 21.46 -10.79
C ARG A 279 -7.69 20.16 -11.44
N ILE A 280 -8.63 19.32 -11.87
CA ILE A 280 -8.34 18.09 -12.61
C ILE A 280 -7.53 18.42 -13.87
N ALA A 281 -7.96 19.41 -14.66
CA ALA A 281 -7.24 19.84 -15.86
C ALA A 281 -5.83 20.36 -15.57
N ALA A 282 -5.63 21.05 -14.44
CA ALA A 282 -4.30 21.50 -14.02
C ALA A 282 -3.39 20.32 -13.67
N THR A 283 -3.92 19.28 -13.04
CA THR A 283 -3.22 18.01 -12.75
C THR A 283 -2.83 17.30 -14.05
N VAL A 284 -3.77 17.12 -14.98
CA VAL A 284 -3.48 16.52 -16.30
C VAL A 284 -2.42 17.31 -17.08
N ARG A 285 -2.47 18.65 -17.04
CA ARG A 285 -1.48 19.51 -17.71
C ARG A 285 -0.07 19.42 -17.12
N ARG A 286 0.10 18.86 -15.92
CA ARG A 286 1.43 18.54 -15.36
C ARG A 286 2.00 17.22 -15.89
N GLY A 287 1.25 16.49 -16.72
CA GLY A 287 1.64 15.17 -17.23
C GLY A 287 1.18 14.01 -16.34
N GLU A 288 0.30 14.26 -15.37
CA GLU A 288 -0.22 13.23 -14.46
C GLU A 288 -1.50 12.59 -15.04
N GLN A 289 -1.65 11.27 -14.90
CA GLN A 289 -2.89 10.59 -15.25
C GLN A 289 -3.90 10.69 -14.11
N VAL A 290 -5.14 11.07 -14.41
CA VAL A 290 -6.15 11.34 -13.38
C VAL A 290 -7.39 10.48 -13.59
N VAL A 291 -7.83 9.82 -12.51
CA VAL A 291 -9.17 9.24 -12.40
C VAL A 291 -9.96 10.03 -11.37
N ALA A 292 -11.03 10.69 -11.79
CA ALA A 292 -11.86 11.50 -10.90
C ALA A 292 -13.03 10.68 -10.36
N VAL A 293 -13.30 10.76 -9.05
CA VAL A 293 -14.48 10.17 -8.41
C VAL A 293 -15.35 11.29 -7.86
N VAL A 294 -16.64 11.30 -8.18
CA VAL A 294 -17.54 12.38 -7.75
C VAL A 294 -18.72 11.85 -6.94
N SER A 295 -19.09 12.60 -5.90
CA SER A 295 -20.34 12.41 -5.15
C SER A 295 -21.50 13.16 -5.82
N ALA A 296 -22.74 12.89 -5.39
CA ALA A 296 -23.90 13.66 -5.81
C ALA A 296 -23.75 15.16 -5.46
N MET A 297 -24.35 16.03 -6.28
CA MET A 297 -24.43 17.47 -5.99
C MET A 297 -25.10 17.72 -4.62
N GLY A 298 -24.57 18.68 -3.85
CA GLY A 298 -24.97 18.94 -2.45
C GLY A 298 -26.47 18.81 -2.14
N GLY A 299 -26.80 18.01 -1.13
CA GLY A 299 -28.18 17.78 -0.66
C GLY A 299 -29.05 16.89 -1.57
N THR A 300 -28.56 16.47 -2.74
CA THR A 300 -29.36 15.67 -3.69
C THR A 300 -29.72 14.30 -3.12
N THR A 301 -28.76 13.59 -2.51
CA THR A 301 -29.03 12.28 -1.89
C THR A 301 -30.10 12.39 -0.81
N ASP A 302 -30.01 13.38 0.08
CA ASP A 302 -31.00 13.60 1.14
C ASP A 302 -32.38 13.94 0.56
N ARG A 303 -32.43 14.74 -0.51
CA ARG A 303 -33.67 15.06 -1.22
C ARG A 303 -34.31 13.82 -1.85
N LEU A 304 -33.52 12.95 -2.47
CA LEU A 304 -34.01 11.70 -3.08
C LEU A 304 -34.53 10.74 -2.02
N ILE A 305 -33.85 10.63 -0.87
CA ILE A 305 -34.31 9.82 0.27
C ILE A 305 -35.64 10.38 0.82
N ALA A 306 -35.72 11.69 1.03
CA ALA A 306 -36.94 12.33 1.52
C ALA A 306 -38.12 12.16 0.54
N LEU A 307 -37.84 12.25 -0.77
CA LEU A 307 -38.84 12.00 -1.82
C LEU A 307 -39.33 10.55 -1.79
N ALA A 308 -38.43 9.56 -1.69
CA ALA A 308 -38.80 8.16 -1.55
C ALA A 308 -39.68 7.93 -0.32
N GLN A 309 -39.31 8.52 0.82
CA GLN A 309 -40.05 8.43 2.08
C GLN A 309 -41.43 9.08 2.02
N SER A 310 -41.59 10.12 1.19
CA SER A 310 -42.90 10.75 0.96
C SER A 310 -43.87 9.88 0.15
N VAL A 311 -43.34 8.96 -0.67
CA VAL A 311 -44.13 8.00 -1.47
C VAL A 311 -44.39 6.72 -0.67
N ASN A 312 -43.36 6.22 0.03
CA ASN A 312 -43.46 5.07 0.92
C ASN A 312 -42.59 5.31 2.14
N VAL A 313 -43.21 5.33 3.33
CA VAL A 313 -42.55 5.57 4.63
C VAL A 313 -41.38 4.61 4.85
N GLU A 314 -41.50 3.37 4.38
CA GLU A 314 -40.46 2.32 4.44
C GLU A 314 -40.14 1.83 3.02
N PRO A 315 -39.39 2.63 2.22
CA PRO A 315 -39.11 2.27 0.84
C PRO A 315 -38.21 1.02 0.80
N PRO A 316 -38.49 0.03 -0.08
CA PRO A 316 -37.64 -1.15 -0.22
C PRO A 316 -36.20 -0.76 -0.56
N ALA A 317 -35.23 -1.34 0.15
CA ALA A 317 -33.83 -0.94 0.04
C ALA A 317 -33.25 -1.08 -1.38
N ARG A 318 -33.72 -2.08 -2.14
CA ARG A 318 -33.35 -2.28 -3.55
C ARG A 318 -33.72 -1.08 -4.44
N GLU A 319 -34.98 -0.64 -4.35
CA GLU A 319 -35.47 0.53 -5.12
C GLU A 319 -34.79 1.82 -4.66
N LEU A 320 -34.56 1.93 -3.35
CA LEU A 320 -33.89 3.09 -2.79
C LEU A 320 -32.48 3.23 -3.34
N ASP A 321 -31.71 2.14 -3.40
CA ASP A 321 -30.37 2.11 -4.00
C ASP A 321 -30.40 2.53 -5.47
N MET A 322 -31.34 1.99 -6.27
CA MET A 322 -31.55 2.41 -7.65
C MET A 322 -31.84 3.91 -7.77
N LEU A 323 -32.67 4.47 -6.88
CA LEU A 323 -33.03 5.88 -6.91
C LEU A 323 -31.84 6.78 -6.59
N ILE A 324 -31.16 6.53 -5.47
CA ILE A 324 -30.15 7.45 -4.95
C ILE A 324 -28.83 7.41 -5.74
N ALA A 325 -28.51 6.28 -6.39
CA ALA A 325 -27.36 6.15 -7.30
C ALA A 325 -27.41 7.13 -8.50
N ASN A 326 -28.58 7.68 -8.82
CA ASN A 326 -28.71 8.70 -9.86
C ASN A 326 -28.02 10.02 -9.49
N GLY A 327 -27.85 10.33 -8.20
CA GLY A 327 -27.21 11.57 -7.77
C GLY A 327 -25.78 11.72 -8.31
N GLU A 328 -24.96 10.68 -8.14
CA GLU A 328 -23.61 10.61 -8.67
C GLU A 328 -23.60 10.48 -10.20
N THR A 329 -24.55 9.72 -10.75
CA THR A 329 -24.68 9.48 -12.20
C THR A 329 -25.06 10.74 -12.99
N ILE A 330 -25.71 11.72 -12.35
CA ILE A 330 -25.91 13.07 -12.91
C ILE A 330 -24.62 13.90 -12.84
N THR A 331 -23.84 13.76 -11.77
CA THR A 331 -22.70 14.62 -11.50
C THR A 331 -21.49 14.30 -12.37
N ALA A 332 -21.21 13.01 -12.60
CA ALA A 332 -20.05 12.58 -13.40
C ALA A 332 -20.06 13.12 -14.85
N PRO A 333 -21.17 13.03 -15.62
CA PRO A 333 -21.26 13.64 -16.94
C PRO A 333 -21.07 15.16 -16.95
N LEU A 334 -21.57 15.88 -15.94
CA LEU A 334 -21.40 17.34 -15.84
C LEU A 334 -19.92 17.73 -15.71
N VAL A 335 -19.14 16.97 -14.93
CA VAL A 335 -17.70 17.19 -14.79
C VAL A 335 -16.98 16.83 -16.08
N ALA A 336 -17.34 15.70 -16.73
CA ALA A 336 -16.75 15.29 -18.01
C ALA A 336 -17.00 16.32 -19.13
N MET A 337 -18.25 16.79 -19.30
CA MET A 337 -18.60 17.86 -20.25
C MET A 337 -17.81 19.15 -19.98
N CYS A 338 -17.59 19.49 -18.72
CA CYS A 338 -16.81 20.66 -18.36
C CYS A 338 -15.31 20.49 -18.67
N LEU A 339 -14.76 19.28 -18.55
CA LEU A 339 -13.37 18.98 -18.93
C LEU A 339 -13.19 19.04 -20.46
N GLU A 340 -14.13 18.46 -21.21
CA GLU A 340 -14.16 18.53 -22.68
C GLU A 340 -14.19 19.99 -23.17
N GLY A 341 -15.04 20.82 -22.56
CA GLY A 341 -15.09 22.26 -22.84
C GLY A 341 -13.80 23.03 -22.49
N MET A 342 -12.88 22.42 -21.74
CA MET A 342 -11.54 22.95 -21.41
C MET A 342 -10.42 22.34 -22.28
N GLY A 343 -10.77 21.52 -23.27
CA GLY A 343 -9.81 20.80 -24.12
C GLY A 343 -9.13 19.63 -23.43
N VAL A 344 -9.71 19.09 -22.36
CA VAL A 344 -9.22 17.89 -21.68
C VAL A 344 -10.19 16.74 -21.98
N PRO A 345 -9.80 15.75 -22.80
CA PRO A 345 -10.65 14.62 -23.11
C PRO A 345 -11.10 13.90 -21.83
N ALA A 346 -12.38 13.57 -21.70
CA ALA A 346 -12.93 12.95 -20.50
C ALA A 346 -14.11 12.02 -20.80
N ILE A 347 -14.31 11.02 -19.96
CA ILE A 347 -15.42 10.07 -20.08
C ILE A 347 -16.06 9.82 -18.72
N SER A 348 -17.38 9.94 -18.62
CA SER A 348 -18.10 9.59 -17.40
C SER A 348 -18.42 8.10 -17.36
N LEU A 349 -18.22 7.47 -16.20
CA LEU A 349 -18.52 6.04 -15.97
C LEU A 349 -19.40 5.89 -14.72
N SER A 350 -20.44 5.05 -14.81
CA SER A 350 -21.16 4.57 -13.61
C SER A 350 -20.29 3.62 -12.78
N GLY A 351 -20.71 3.29 -11.56
CA GLY A 351 -20.02 2.27 -10.74
C GLY A 351 -19.89 0.92 -11.45
N LEU A 352 -20.93 0.51 -12.20
CA LEU A 352 -20.90 -0.68 -13.06
C LEU A 352 -19.83 -0.58 -14.15
N GLN A 353 -19.82 0.52 -14.90
CA GLN A 353 -18.86 0.72 -16.01
C GLN A 353 -17.42 0.88 -15.52
N ALA A 354 -17.24 1.35 -14.28
CA ALA A 354 -15.97 1.39 -13.58
C ALA A 354 -15.55 0.04 -12.95
N GLY A 355 -16.39 -0.99 -13.09
CA GLY A 355 -16.11 -2.36 -12.64
C GLY A 355 -16.33 -2.62 -11.16
N VAL A 356 -17.04 -1.75 -10.43
CA VAL A 356 -17.25 -1.89 -8.98
C VAL A 356 -18.27 -2.98 -8.66
N ARG A 357 -17.80 -4.15 -8.20
CA ARG A 357 -18.63 -5.29 -7.81
C ARG A 357 -18.83 -5.34 -6.30
N THR A 358 -20.02 -5.70 -5.86
CA THR A 358 -20.44 -5.57 -4.46
C THR A 358 -21.27 -6.77 -3.96
N SER A 359 -21.46 -6.85 -2.65
CA SER A 359 -22.45 -7.75 -2.02
C SER A 359 -23.89 -7.26 -2.22
N ALA A 360 -24.86 -8.17 -2.14
CA ALA A 360 -26.30 -7.88 -2.32
C ALA A 360 -26.99 -7.21 -1.10
N HIS A 361 -26.21 -6.63 -0.17
CA HIS A 361 -26.77 -5.94 1.00
C HIS A 361 -27.06 -4.47 0.68
N HIS A 362 -28.23 -4.20 0.12
CA HIS A 362 -28.65 -2.85 -0.26
C HIS A 362 -28.49 -1.82 0.87
N SER A 363 -28.18 -0.57 0.48
CA SER A 363 -27.90 0.58 1.34
C SER A 363 -26.62 0.51 2.19
N ARG A 364 -25.93 -0.64 2.20
CA ARG A 364 -24.70 -0.89 2.98
C ARG A 364 -23.79 -1.92 2.33
N ALA A 365 -23.80 -1.98 1.00
CA ALA A 365 -23.07 -2.98 0.24
C ALA A 365 -21.55 -2.85 0.48
N ARG A 366 -20.84 -3.97 0.38
CA ARG A 366 -19.38 -4.01 0.48
C ARG A 366 -18.79 -4.32 -0.88
N ILE A 367 -17.74 -3.60 -1.25
CA ILE A 367 -16.97 -3.89 -2.47
C ILE A 367 -16.33 -5.27 -2.31
N ARG A 368 -16.54 -6.15 -3.28
CA ARG A 368 -15.93 -7.48 -3.36
C ARG A 368 -14.69 -7.47 -4.24
N ASP A 369 -14.79 -6.78 -5.38
CA ASP A 369 -13.79 -6.75 -6.43
C ASP A 369 -14.00 -5.51 -7.31
N ILE A 370 -12.94 -5.09 -8.00
CA ILE A 370 -12.98 -4.02 -8.98
C ILE A 370 -12.25 -4.49 -10.24
N ASP A 371 -12.94 -4.45 -11.37
CA ASP A 371 -12.34 -4.64 -12.69
C ASP A 371 -12.06 -3.27 -13.35
N PRO A 372 -10.82 -2.74 -13.28
CA PRO A 372 -10.50 -1.41 -13.79
C PRO A 372 -10.31 -1.36 -15.31
N SER A 373 -10.59 -2.44 -16.06
CA SER A 373 -10.26 -2.55 -17.49
C SER A 373 -10.76 -1.36 -18.32
N ARG A 374 -12.01 -0.92 -18.10
CA ARG A 374 -12.60 0.21 -18.82
C ARG A 374 -11.95 1.56 -18.46
N ILE A 375 -11.50 1.71 -17.21
CA ILE A 375 -10.79 2.91 -16.75
C ILE A 375 -9.40 2.96 -17.41
N LEU A 376 -8.68 1.84 -17.39
CA LEU A 376 -7.35 1.72 -18.01
C LEU A 376 -7.38 1.96 -19.52
N GLU A 377 -8.42 1.48 -20.21
CA GLU A 377 -8.65 1.76 -21.63
C GLU A 377 -8.79 3.27 -21.88
N ALA A 378 -9.66 3.95 -21.11
CA ALA A 378 -9.85 5.39 -21.23
C ALA A 378 -8.56 6.20 -20.94
N LEU A 379 -7.78 5.80 -19.93
CA LEU A 379 -6.49 6.43 -19.63
C LEU A 379 -5.49 6.29 -20.78
N ARG A 380 -5.41 5.12 -21.43
CA ARG A 380 -4.55 4.89 -22.61
C ARG A 380 -4.96 5.73 -23.81
N GLU A 381 -6.24 6.07 -23.92
CA GLU A 381 -6.76 7.00 -24.94
C GLU A 381 -6.51 8.48 -24.57
N GLY A 382 -5.81 8.77 -23.47
CA GLY A 382 -5.54 10.12 -23.00
C GLY A 382 -6.76 10.82 -22.38
N LYS A 383 -7.80 10.06 -22.00
CA LYS A 383 -9.03 10.58 -21.40
C LYS A 383 -8.95 10.53 -19.88
N VAL A 384 -9.60 11.48 -19.22
CA VAL A 384 -9.87 11.47 -17.78
C VAL A 384 -11.15 10.67 -17.50
N PRO A 385 -11.09 9.50 -16.83
CA PRO A 385 -12.27 8.79 -16.40
C PRO A 385 -12.89 9.50 -15.19
N VAL A 386 -14.16 9.86 -15.30
CA VAL A 386 -14.95 10.50 -14.24
C VAL A 386 -15.98 9.49 -13.73
N VAL A 387 -15.68 8.85 -12.61
CA VAL A 387 -16.48 7.77 -12.02
C VAL A 387 -17.51 8.34 -11.05
N ALA A 388 -18.77 7.93 -11.24
CA ALA A 388 -19.83 8.14 -10.27
C ALA A 388 -19.62 7.22 -9.05
N GLY A 389 -19.20 7.80 -7.92
CA GLY A 389 -18.86 7.05 -6.70
C GLY A 389 -20.07 6.50 -5.95
N PHE A 390 -19.88 5.95 -4.75
CA PHE A 390 -20.94 5.50 -3.82
C PHE A 390 -21.79 4.30 -4.28
N GLN A 391 -21.80 3.98 -5.57
CA GLN A 391 -22.56 2.89 -6.17
C GLN A 391 -21.66 1.75 -6.67
N GLY A 392 -22.26 0.57 -6.83
CA GLY A 392 -21.69 -0.59 -7.49
C GLY A 392 -22.79 -1.52 -7.98
N VAL A 393 -22.42 -2.74 -8.36
CA VAL A 393 -23.39 -3.75 -8.79
C VAL A 393 -23.20 -5.09 -8.10
N THR A 394 -24.26 -5.86 -7.99
CA THR A 394 -24.17 -7.29 -7.63
C THR A 394 -23.78 -8.13 -8.84
N GLU A 395 -23.53 -9.43 -8.62
CA GLU A 395 -23.35 -10.43 -9.70
C GLU A 395 -24.56 -10.52 -10.63
N ASN A 396 -25.76 -10.20 -10.15
CA ASN A 396 -26.99 -10.19 -10.94
C ASN A 396 -27.29 -8.82 -11.58
N LEU A 397 -26.30 -7.90 -11.61
CA LEU A 397 -26.41 -6.55 -12.16
C LEU A 397 -27.39 -5.61 -11.43
N GLU A 398 -27.86 -5.98 -10.23
CA GLU A 398 -28.60 -5.08 -9.36
C GLU A 398 -27.72 -3.94 -8.87
N VAL A 399 -28.22 -2.70 -8.95
CA VAL A 399 -27.54 -1.50 -8.42
C VAL A 399 -27.54 -1.54 -6.91
N THR A 400 -26.38 -1.29 -6.32
CA THR A 400 -26.21 -1.22 -4.87
C THR A 400 -25.53 0.08 -4.46
N THR A 401 -25.72 0.46 -3.21
CA THR A 401 -25.00 1.59 -2.61
C THR A 401 -24.17 1.17 -1.40
N LEU A 402 -23.02 1.83 -1.23
CA LEU A 402 -22.04 1.50 -0.20
C LEU A 402 -22.38 2.11 1.18
N GLY A 403 -23.45 2.89 1.26
CA GLY A 403 -23.84 3.64 2.45
C GLY A 403 -22.95 4.87 2.70
N ARG A 404 -23.00 5.41 3.93
CA ARG A 404 -22.25 6.64 4.28
C ARG A 404 -20.76 6.49 3.99
N GLY A 405 -20.15 7.54 3.46
CA GLY A 405 -18.74 7.55 3.04
C GLY A 405 -18.46 6.68 1.80
N GLY A 406 -19.50 6.25 1.08
CA GLY A 406 -19.36 5.36 -0.07
C GLY A 406 -18.46 5.93 -1.16
N SER A 407 -18.53 7.22 -1.47
CA SER A 407 -17.63 7.82 -2.48
C SER A 407 -16.15 7.82 -2.07
N ASP A 408 -15.84 8.01 -0.78
CA ASP A 408 -14.46 7.91 -0.30
C ASP A 408 -13.96 6.46 -0.42
N THR A 409 -14.83 5.52 -0.06
CA THR A 409 -14.57 4.07 -0.17
C THR A 409 -14.34 3.68 -1.63
N THR A 410 -15.17 4.16 -2.57
CA THR A 410 -14.99 3.93 -4.01
C THR A 410 -13.65 4.48 -4.49
N ALA A 411 -13.25 5.68 -4.08
CA ALA A 411 -12.02 6.29 -4.53
C ALA A 411 -10.77 5.55 -4.06
N VAL A 412 -10.70 5.19 -2.77
CA VAL A 412 -9.55 4.43 -2.26
C VAL A 412 -9.52 3.01 -2.85
N ALA A 413 -10.67 2.37 -3.04
CA ALA A 413 -10.73 1.05 -3.67
C ALA A 413 -10.30 1.09 -5.15
N LEU A 414 -10.72 2.11 -5.91
CA LEU A 414 -10.26 2.32 -7.28
C LEU A 414 -8.75 2.58 -7.30
N ALA A 415 -8.23 3.39 -6.38
CA ALA A 415 -6.80 3.65 -6.26
C ALA A 415 -6.01 2.34 -5.99
N ALA A 416 -6.52 1.47 -5.12
CA ALA A 416 -5.95 0.15 -4.90
C ALA A 416 -5.96 -0.72 -6.17
N ALA A 417 -7.10 -0.80 -6.87
CA ALA A 417 -7.25 -1.60 -8.08
C ALA A 417 -6.39 -1.09 -9.26
N LEU A 418 -6.21 0.22 -9.35
CA LEU A 418 -5.39 0.88 -10.37
C LEU A 418 -3.90 0.91 -10.02
N LYS A 419 -3.52 0.50 -8.80
CA LYS A 419 -2.17 0.72 -8.24
C LYS A 419 -1.74 2.19 -8.36
N ALA A 420 -2.67 3.09 -8.05
CA ALA A 420 -2.46 4.52 -8.11
C ALA A 420 -1.36 4.96 -7.14
N GLU A 421 -0.59 5.98 -7.51
CA GLU A 421 0.45 6.58 -6.65
C GLU A 421 -0.16 7.13 -5.37
N SER A 422 -1.32 7.78 -5.49
CA SER A 422 -2.07 8.29 -4.35
C SER A 422 -3.56 8.45 -4.66
N CYS A 423 -4.34 8.51 -3.58
CA CYS A 423 -5.76 8.86 -3.59
C CYS A 423 -5.96 10.21 -2.90
N GLU A 424 -6.24 11.26 -3.68
CA GLU A 424 -6.56 12.59 -3.16
C GLU A 424 -8.05 12.70 -2.81
N ILE A 425 -8.36 13.04 -1.57
CA ILE A 425 -9.73 13.21 -1.07
C ILE A 425 -9.99 14.71 -0.86
N TYR A 426 -10.70 15.32 -1.80
CA TYR A 426 -11.08 16.73 -1.75
C TYR A 426 -12.40 16.94 -1.01
N THR A 427 -12.29 17.61 0.13
CA THR A 427 -13.39 17.89 1.07
C THR A 427 -13.45 19.37 1.44
N ASP A 428 -14.29 19.74 2.40
CA ASP A 428 -14.48 21.11 2.89
C ASP A 428 -13.55 21.49 4.06
N VAL A 429 -12.68 20.59 4.49
CA VAL A 429 -11.66 20.81 5.52
C VAL A 429 -10.25 20.80 4.93
N ASP A 430 -9.35 21.55 5.56
CA ASP A 430 -7.95 21.75 5.11
C ASP A 430 -7.06 20.51 5.23
N GLY A 431 -7.52 19.50 5.98
CA GLY A 431 -6.78 18.30 6.36
C GLY A 431 -7.24 17.79 7.72
N ILE A 432 -6.42 16.97 8.34
CA ILE A 432 -6.65 16.41 9.67
C ILE A 432 -5.86 17.24 10.68
N PHE A 433 -6.51 17.61 11.78
CA PHE A 433 -5.93 18.46 12.81
C PHE A 433 -5.71 17.68 14.11
N THR A 434 -4.81 18.18 14.96
CA THR A 434 -4.54 17.63 16.29
C THR A 434 -5.74 17.64 17.23
N ALA A 435 -6.74 18.47 16.95
CA ALA A 435 -8.04 18.56 17.63
C ALA A 435 -9.03 19.30 16.71
N ASP A 436 -10.33 19.29 17.00
CA ASP A 436 -11.32 20.08 16.25
C ASP A 436 -10.97 21.59 16.34
N PRO A 437 -10.64 22.26 15.20
CA PRO A 437 -10.27 23.67 15.19
C PRO A 437 -11.39 24.61 15.67
N LYS A 438 -12.65 24.16 15.66
CA LYS A 438 -13.79 24.91 16.23
C LYS A 438 -13.73 24.98 17.75
N VAL A 439 -13.15 23.97 18.38
CA VAL A 439 -13.01 23.87 19.85
C VAL A 439 -11.67 24.45 20.32
N VAL A 440 -10.60 24.16 19.58
CA VAL A 440 -9.23 24.59 19.89
C VAL A 440 -8.66 25.40 18.72
N ARG A 441 -8.59 26.72 18.87
CA ARG A 441 -8.09 27.62 17.82
C ARG A 441 -6.61 27.40 17.46
N SER A 442 -5.82 26.91 18.42
CA SER A 442 -4.40 26.55 18.24
C SER A 442 -4.20 25.14 17.66
N ALA A 443 -5.27 24.43 17.27
CA ALA A 443 -5.15 23.11 16.66
C ALA A 443 -4.32 23.19 15.39
N ARG A 444 -3.29 22.36 15.30
CA ARG A 444 -2.37 22.32 14.17
C ARG A 444 -2.85 21.28 13.17
N LYS A 445 -2.73 21.61 11.88
CA LYS A 445 -2.89 20.60 10.83
C LYS A 445 -1.70 19.64 10.83
N LEU A 446 -1.99 18.35 10.80
CA LEU A 446 -1.00 17.29 10.65
C LEU A 446 -0.52 17.23 9.19
N SER A 447 0.78 17.09 8.97
CA SER A 447 1.36 16.83 7.65
C SER A 447 1.17 15.36 7.27
N HIS A 448 1.52 14.45 8.18
CA HIS A 448 1.29 13.01 8.03
C HIS A 448 0.56 12.43 9.24
N ILE A 449 -0.18 11.34 9.03
CA ILE A 449 -0.78 10.51 10.07
C ILE A 449 -0.77 9.06 9.62
N ARG A 450 -0.64 8.11 10.56
CA ARG A 450 -0.72 6.69 10.21
C ARG A 450 -2.15 6.22 9.96
N TYR A 451 -2.31 5.11 9.24
CA TYR A 451 -3.63 4.51 9.01
C TYR A 451 -4.32 4.13 10.34
N ASP A 452 -3.61 3.43 11.23
CA ASP A 452 -4.09 3.04 12.56
C ASP A 452 -4.53 4.24 13.42
N GLU A 453 -3.73 5.30 13.45
CA GLU A 453 -4.04 6.57 14.15
C GLU A 453 -5.29 7.24 13.56
N MET A 454 -5.41 7.27 12.24
CA MET A 454 -6.57 7.86 11.57
C MET A 454 -7.83 7.02 11.78
N LEU A 455 -7.73 5.69 11.75
CA LEU A 455 -8.84 4.78 12.05
C LEU A 455 -9.37 5.01 13.46
N GLU A 456 -8.48 5.13 14.44
CA GLU A 456 -8.84 5.40 15.82
C GLU A 456 -9.49 6.78 15.97
N LEU A 457 -8.90 7.84 15.38
CA LEU A 457 -9.51 9.18 15.40
C LEU A 457 -10.90 9.20 14.75
N ALA A 458 -11.06 8.54 13.59
CA ALA A 458 -12.33 8.47 12.89
C ALA A 458 -13.40 7.73 13.71
N ALA A 459 -13.01 6.67 14.43
CA ALA A 459 -13.90 5.89 15.29
C ALA A 459 -14.45 6.70 16.47
N VAL A 460 -13.67 7.64 17.03
CA VAL A 460 -14.06 8.47 18.18
C VAL A 460 -14.49 9.90 17.82
N GLY A 461 -14.93 10.11 16.58
CA GLY A 461 -15.66 11.32 16.20
C GLY A 461 -14.91 12.33 15.33
N ALA A 462 -13.69 12.03 14.87
CA ALA A 462 -13.02 12.86 13.86
C ALA A 462 -13.68 12.65 12.47
N ARG A 463 -14.68 13.48 12.14
CA ARG A 463 -15.53 13.34 10.94
C ARG A 463 -14.88 13.78 9.62
N VAL A 464 -13.56 13.59 9.46
CA VAL A 464 -12.82 14.02 8.27
C VAL A 464 -12.85 12.97 7.16
N MET A 465 -12.74 11.70 7.53
CA MET A 465 -12.70 10.58 6.58
C MET A 465 -13.49 9.40 7.11
N HIS A 466 -14.15 8.65 6.22
CA HIS A 466 -14.88 7.45 6.62
C HIS A 466 -13.91 6.30 6.96
N PRO A 467 -14.05 5.59 8.11
CA PRO A 467 -13.14 4.52 8.53
C PRO A 467 -12.88 3.45 7.47
N ARG A 468 -13.95 2.97 6.80
CA ARG A 468 -13.85 1.99 5.69
C ARG A 468 -12.88 2.40 4.57
N ALA A 469 -12.77 3.69 4.27
CA ALA A 469 -11.87 4.16 3.23
C ALA A 469 -10.41 4.10 3.71
N VAL A 470 -10.16 4.43 4.98
CA VAL A 470 -8.83 4.31 5.61
C VAL A 470 -8.42 2.85 5.73
N GLU A 471 -9.34 1.95 6.09
CA GLU A 471 -9.12 0.50 6.20
C GLU A 471 -8.67 -0.11 4.86
N ILE A 472 -9.32 0.26 3.75
CA ILE A 472 -8.87 -0.15 2.41
C ILE A 472 -7.50 0.46 2.09
N GLY A 473 -7.27 1.72 2.46
CA GLY A 473 -5.98 2.37 2.31
C GLY A 473 -4.85 1.63 3.03
N GLU A 474 -5.11 1.17 4.24
CA GLU A 474 -4.18 0.36 5.03
C GLU A 474 -3.93 -1.01 4.38
N LEU A 475 -5.01 -1.74 4.07
CA LEU A 475 -4.94 -3.11 3.55
C LEU A 475 -4.15 -3.19 2.23
N TYR A 476 -4.28 -2.19 1.37
CA TYR A 476 -3.63 -2.13 0.07
C TYR A 476 -2.47 -1.13 0.00
N ASN A 477 -2.07 -0.56 1.15
CA ASN A 477 -1.04 0.46 1.28
C ASN A 477 -1.17 1.63 0.28
N VAL A 478 -2.40 2.13 0.09
CA VAL A 478 -2.69 3.27 -0.80
C VAL A 478 -2.49 4.57 -0.03
N PRO A 479 -1.52 5.43 -0.40
CA PRO A 479 -1.36 6.75 0.22
C PRO A 479 -2.60 7.61 -0.01
N ILE A 480 -3.18 8.15 1.06
CA ILE A 480 -4.38 9.00 0.97
C ILE A 480 -4.01 10.44 1.29
N HIS A 481 -4.30 11.38 0.38
CA HIS A 481 -4.10 12.81 0.62
C HIS A 481 -5.42 13.52 0.90
N VAL A 482 -5.70 13.86 2.16
CA VAL A 482 -6.90 14.63 2.51
C VAL A 482 -6.64 16.12 2.29
N ARG A 483 -7.40 16.74 1.38
CA ARG A 483 -7.20 18.13 0.94
C ARG A 483 -8.50 18.92 0.95
N SER A 484 -8.39 20.25 1.08
CA SER A 484 -9.53 21.14 0.85
C SER A 484 -9.75 21.35 -0.64
N SER A 485 -11.01 21.25 -1.08
CA SER A 485 -11.38 21.64 -2.43
C SER A 485 -11.35 23.15 -2.60
N PHE A 486 -11.36 23.97 -1.53
CA PHE A 486 -11.52 25.43 -1.53
C PHE A 486 -10.24 26.24 -1.75
N HIS A 487 -9.07 25.62 -1.71
CA HIS A 487 -7.78 26.24 -2.03
C HIS A 487 -6.71 25.19 -2.35
N ASP A 488 -5.48 25.62 -2.63
CA ASP A 488 -4.37 24.74 -3.05
C ASP A 488 -3.37 24.40 -1.94
N ARG A 489 -3.61 24.83 -0.69
CA ARG A 489 -2.76 24.48 0.45
C ARG A 489 -2.59 22.96 0.58
N VAL A 490 -1.40 22.53 0.97
CA VAL A 490 -1.07 21.13 1.23
C VAL A 490 -1.98 20.58 2.32
N GLY A 491 -2.54 19.38 2.10
CA GLY A 491 -3.41 18.68 3.02
C GLY A 491 -2.67 17.84 4.07
N THR A 492 -3.29 16.75 4.51
CA THR A 492 -2.68 15.73 5.37
C THR A 492 -2.55 14.41 4.63
N MET A 493 -1.38 13.79 4.67
CA MET A 493 -1.12 12.46 4.12
C MET A 493 -1.43 11.38 5.16
N ILE A 494 -2.24 10.38 4.80
CA ILE A 494 -2.46 9.17 5.58
C ILE A 494 -1.62 8.07 4.93
N VAL A 495 -0.65 7.51 5.67
CA VAL A 495 0.40 6.63 5.16
C VAL A 495 0.79 5.54 6.17
N ALA A 496 1.50 4.49 5.75
CA ALA A 496 1.92 3.42 6.67
C ALA A 496 2.96 3.89 7.70
N GLN A 497 3.85 4.80 7.30
CA GLN A 497 4.89 5.34 8.16
C GLN A 497 4.96 6.85 8.05
N VAL A 498 5.06 7.51 9.21
CA VAL A 498 5.29 8.96 9.32
C VAL A 498 6.79 9.24 9.41
N PRO A 499 7.28 10.39 8.89
CA PRO A 499 8.67 10.79 9.03
C PRO A 499 9.12 10.79 10.50
N MET A 500 10.39 10.44 10.76
CA MET A 500 10.91 10.29 12.13
C MET A 500 10.77 11.58 12.95
N GLU A 501 11.00 12.73 12.32
CA GLU A 501 10.88 14.07 12.92
C GLU A 501 9.44 14.41 13.35
N GLU A 502 8.43 13.74 12.78
CA GLU A 502 7.03 13.99 13.08
C GLU A 502 6.45 13.04 14.14
N ARG A 503 7.25 12.17 14.76
CA ARG A 503 6.78 11.21 15.76
C ARG A 503 6.51 11.86 17.12
N GLN A 504 5.28 12.33 17.32
CA GLN A 504 4.77 12.73 18.64
C GLN A 504 4.15 11.54 19.38
N ARG A 505 4.16 11.58 20.72
CA ARG A 505 3.60 10.52 21.58
C ARG A 505 2.07 10.41 21.43
N VAL A 506 1.40 11.55 21.51
CA VAL A 506 -0.02 11.73 21.21
C VAL A 506 -0.11 12.54 19.94
N ARG A 507 -0.95 12.13 18.99
CA ARG A 507 -1.11 12.77 17.68
C ARG A 507 -2.37 13.60 17.57
N GLY A 508 -3.43 13.19 18.26
CA GLY A 508 -4.70 13.88 18.18
C GLY A 508 -5.58 13.66 19.39
N ILE A 509 -6.51 14.57 19.56
CA ILE A 509 -7.57 14.54 20.55
C ILE A 509 -8.90 14.56 19.81
N ALA A 510 -9.73 13.59 20.11
CA ALA A 510 -11.07 13.47 19.54
C ALA A 510 -12.12 13.54 20.64
N GLN A 511 -13.32 13.99 20.25
CA GLN A 511 -14.47 14.05 21.13
C GLN A 511 -15.73 13.56 20.43
N GLU A 512 -16.62 12.95 21.20
CA GLU A 512 -17.94 12.53 20.72
C GLU A 512 -19.01 12.85 21.76
N SER A 513 -19.91 13.79 21.43
CA SER A 513 -20.95 14.25 22.37
C SER A 513 -22.28 13.49 22.26
N ASN A 514 -22.51 12.77 21.15
CA ASN A 514 -23.76 12.05 20.88
C ASN A 514 -23.76 10.63 21.48
N VAL A 515 -23.43 10.54 22.77
CA VAL A 515 -23.19 9.28 23.45
C VAL A 515 -24.17 9.12 24.61
N ALA A 516 -24.71 7.93 24.76
CA ALA A 516 -25.48 7.51 25.92
C ALA A 516 -24.84 6.28 26.57
N LYS A 517 -24.96 6.19 27.89
CA LYS A 517 -24.46 5.09 28.72
C LYS A 517 -25.62 4.20 29.13
N ILE A 518 -25.44 2.89 29.04
CA ILE A 518 -26.33 1.89 29.61
C ILE A 518 -25.52 1.05 30.61
N THR A 519 -25.97 1.00 31.86
CA THR A 519 -25.40 0.21 32.93
C THR A 519 -26.39 -0.86 33.36
N ILE A 520 -25.92 -2.10 33.38
CA ILE A 520 -26.64 -3.28 33.85
C ILE A 520 -26.00 -3.71 35.17
N LEU A 521 -26.77 -3.62 36.26
CA LEU A 521 -26.31 -3.93 37.60
C LEU A 521 -26.60 -5.38 37.96
N GLY A 522 -25.60 -6.05 38.54
CA GLY A 522 -25.73 -7.39 39.10
C GLY A 522 -26.00 -8.50 38.08
N VAL A 523 -25.38 -8.45 36.90
CA VAL A 523 -25.38 -9.56 35.96
C VAL A 523 -24.61 -10.75 36.52
N ALA A 524 -25.13 -11.96 36.32
CA ALA A 524 -24.44 -13.18 36.75
C ALA A 524 -23.09 -13.34 36.04
N ASP A 525 -22.03 -13.61 36.79
CA ASP A 525 -20.68 -13.75 36.25
C ASP A 525 -20.45 -15.19 35.74
N ARG A 526 -21.07 -15.50 34.61
CA ARG A 526 -20.93 -16.81 33.93
C ARG A 526 -20.89 -16.64 32.41
N PRO A 527 -20.23 -17.58 31.69
CA PRO A 527 -20.21 -17.57 30.24
C PRO A 527 -21.62 -17.47 29.61
N GLY A 528 -21.73 -16.72 28.52
CA GLY A 528 -22.97 -16.56 27.75
C GLY A 528 -23.85 -15.37 28.16
N VAL A 529 -23.64 -14.75 29.34
CA VAL A 529 -24.44 -13.59 29.77
C VAL A 529 -24.18 -12.37 28.87
N ALA A 530 -22.92 -12.05 28.59
CA ALA A 530 -22.57 -10.96 27.67
C ALA A 530 -23.15 -11.19 26.26
N ALA A 531 -23.06 -12.43 25.74
CA ALA A 531 -23.62 -12.79 24.44
C ALA A 531 -25.15 -12.56 24.38
N ALA A 532 -25.87 -13.00 25.42
CA ALA A 532 -27.31 -12.79 25.53
C ALA A 532 -27.72 -11.30 25.57
N ILE A 533 -26.83 -10.41 26.00
CA ILE A 533 -27.05 -8.96 26.04
C ILE A 533 -26.72 -8.31 24.68
N PHE A 534 -25.59 -8.67 24.07
CA PHE A 534 -25.08 -7.97 22.87
C PHE A 534 -25.61 -8.54 21.54
N GLU A 535 -25.93 -9.83 21.45
CA GLU A 535 -26.48 -10.40 20.21
C GLU A 535 -27.79 -9.72 19.74
N PRO A 536 -28.77 -9.42 20.61
CA PRO A 536 -29.97 -8.70 20.20
C PRO A 536 -29.68 -7.29 19.67
N LEU A 537 -28.68 -6.61 20.24
CA LEU A 537 -28.26 -5.28 19.79
C LEU A 537 -27.64 -5.36 18.38
N GLY A 538 -26.74 -6.33 18.16
CA GLY A 538 -26.14 -6.57 16.86
C GLY A 538 -27.16 -6.93 15.77
N LYS A 539 -28.15 -7.78 16.10
CA LYS A 539 -29.25 -8.14 15.18
C LYS A 539 -30.13 -6.93 14.83
N ALA A 540 -30.26 -5.96 15.75
CA ALA A 540 -30.97 -4.71 15.52
C ALA A 540 -30.11 -3.65 14.80
N GLY A 541 -28.84 -3.93 14.52
CA GLY A 541 -27.92 -2.98 13.89
C GLY A 541 -27.45 -1.85 14.81
N ILE A 542 -27.59 -2.01 16.13
CA ILE A 542 -27.15 -1.02 17.12
C ILE A 542 -25.66 -1.24 17.38
N SER A 543 -24.85 -0.22 17.09
CA SER A 543 -23.41 -0.25 17.35
C SER A 543 -23.13 0.06 18.83
N VAL A 544 -22.30 -0.77 19.44
CA VAL A 544 -21.78 -0.62 20.79
C VAL A 544 -20.29 -0.29 20.68
N ASP A 545 -19.81 0.65 21.50
CA ASP A 545 -18.40 1.06 21.51
C ASP A 545 -17.71 0.74 22.83
N VAL A 546 -17.70 1.67 23.79
CA VAL A 546 -17.06 1.44 25.10
C VAL A 546 -17.82 0.35 25.83
N ILE A 547 -17.14 -0.73 26.18
CA ILE A 547 -17.67 -1.81 27.03
C ILE A 547 -16.74 -1.93 28.24
N VAL A 548 -17.32 -1.81 29.43
CA VAL A 548 -16.62 -1.95 30.70
C VAL A 548 -17.38 -2.93 31.58
N GLN A 549 -16.69 -4.00 31.97
CA GLN A 549 -17.15 -4.97 32.95
C GLN A 549 -16.16 -4.98 34.10
N ASN A 550 -16.65 -4.73 35.31
CA ASN A 550 -15.81 -4.77 36.50
C ASN A 550 -15.57 -6.22 36.96
N ILE A 551 -14.56 -6.43 37.82
CA ILE A 551 -14.33 -7.72 38.46
C ILE A 551 -15.54 -8.03 39.36
N GLY A 552 -16.13 -9.21 39.19
CA GLY A 552 -17.33 -9.63 39.93
C GLY A 552 -17.09 -9.74 41.44
N ARG A 553 -18.12 -9.49 42.23
CA ARG A 553 -18.18 -9.80 43.66
C ARG A 553 -19.38 -10.73 43.90
N SER A 554 -19.16 -11.82 44.63
CA SER A 554 -20.21 -12.78 45.01
C SER A 554 -20.99 -13.37 43.81
N GLY A 555 -20.30 -13.68 42.71
CA GLY A 555 -20.90 -14.29 41.51
C GLY A 555 -21.70 -13.33 40.61
N HIS A 556 -21.65 -12.02 40.89
CA HIS A 556 -22.28 -10.98 40.10
C HIS A 556 -21.28 -9.87 39.72
N THR A 557 -21.50 -9.24 38.57
CA THR A 557 -20.75 -8.09 38.10
C THR A 557 -21.69 -7.00 37.56
N ASP A 558 -21.15 -5.81 37.34
CA ASP A 558 -21.83 -4.74 36.64
C ASP A 558 -21.20 -4.59 35.26
N LEU A 559 -22.07 -4.45 34.26
CA LEU A 559 -21.68 -4.32 32.86
C LEU A 559 -22.23 -3.00 32.34
N THR A 560 -21.33 -2.14 31.85
CA THR A 560 -21.68 -0.84 31.32
C THR A 560 -21.16 -0.72 29.89
N PHE A 561 -21.97 -0.13 29.02
CA PHE A 561 -21.53 0.15 27.66
C PHE A 561 -22.14 1.43 27.11
N SER A 562 -21.54 1.95 26.04
CA SER A 562 -22.01 3.14 25.34
C SER A 562 -22.65 2.81 24.00
N VAL A 563 -23.70 3.56 23.65
CA VAL A 563 -24.36 3.58 22.33
C VAL A 563 -24.53 5.02 21.85
N ALA A 564 -24.86 5.21 20.57
CA ALA A 564 -25.31 6.51 20.09
C ALA A 564 -26.58 6.94 20.84
N GLU A 565 -26.70 8.23 21.18
CA GLU A 565 -27.88 8.73 21.92
C GLU A 565 -29.19 8.49 21.14
N SER A 566 -29.15 8.53 19.81
CA SER A 566 -30.28 8.19 18.93
C SER A 566 -30.77 6.75 19.11
N ASP A 567 -29.87 5.82 19.44
CA ASP A 567 -30.18 4.40 19.56
C ASP A 567 -30.60 4.02 20.98
N LEU A 568 -30.47 4.93 21.94
CA LEU A 568 -30.67 4.66 23.37
C LEU A 568 -32.02 4.01 23.66
N LYS A 569 -33.12 4.56 23.13
CA LYS A 569 -34.47 4.04 23.39
C LYS A 569 -34.64 2.60 22.88
N ALA A 570 -34.13 2.31 21.69
CA ALA A 570 -34.20 0.98 21.09
C ALA A 570 -33.30 -0.01 21.84
N ALA A 571 -32.07 0.40 22.14
CA ALA A 571 -31.09 -0.39 22.89
C ALA A 571 -31.62 -0.74 24.29
N GLU A 572 -32.17 0.23 25.01
CA GLU A 572 -32.71 0.04 26.35
C GLU A 572 -33.88 -0.97 26.35
N LYS A 573 -34.78 -0.90 25.36
CA LYS A 573 -35.88 -1.86 25.21
C LYS A 573 -35.35 -3.29 25.03
N LEU A 574 -34.36 -3.49 24.17
CA LEU A 574 -33.74 -4.80 23.90
C LEU A 574 -33.01 -5.33 25.14
N VAL A 575 -32.24 -4.48 25.81
CA VAL A 575 -31.51 -4.84 27.04
C VAL A 575 -32.48 -5.22 28.14
N ARG A 576 -33.56 -4.44 28.36
CA ARG A 576 -34.61 -4.76 29.35
C ARG A 576 -35.29 -6.10 29.08
N ALA A 577 -35.42 -6.51 27.82
CA ALA A 577 -35.93 -7.83 27.46
C ALA A 577 -34.90 -8.94 27.72
N ALA A 578 -33.63 -8.70 27.39
CA ALA A 578 -32.53 -9.64 27.61
C ALA A 578 -32.27 -9.91 29.10
N ILE A 579 -32.26 -8.86 29.94
CA ILE A 579 -31.93 -8.98 31.37
C ILE A 579 -32.93 -9.79 32.18
N LYS A 580 -34.20 -9.88 31.74
CA LYS A 580 -35.20 -10.78 32.36
C LYS A 580 -34.80 -12.26 32.26
N LYS A 581 -34.03 -12.63 31.23
CA LYS A 581 -33.59 -14.01 30.99
C LYS A 581 -32.28 -14.34 31.71
N VAL A 582 -31.41 -13.35 31.93
CA VAL A 582 -30.08 -13.55 32.52
C VAL A 582 -30.00 -13.25 34.02
N GLY A 583 -31.09 -12.76 34.63
CA GLY A 583 -31.18 -12.57 36.08
C GLY A 583 -30.43 -11.33 36.60
N ALA A 584 -30.38 -10.25 35.82
CA ALA A 584 -29.78 -8.99 36.28
C ALA A 584 -30.74 -8.21 37.19
N ARG A 585 -30.20 -7.40 38.12
CA ARG A 585 -31.00 -6.68 39.11
C ARG A 585 -31.68 -5.44 38.54
N LYS A 586 -30.94 -4.64 37.78
CA LYS A 586 -31.41 -3.31 37.32
C LYS A 586 -30.69 -2.90 36.04
N VAL A 587 -31.39 -2.15 35.19
CA VAL A 587 -30.81 -1.41 34.06
C VAL A 587 -31.04 0.08 34.31
N SER A 588 -29.98 0.87 34.18
CA SER A 588 -30.02 2.33 34.20
C SER A 588 -29.35 2.88 32.96
N SER A 589 -29.91 3.95 32.41
CA SER A 589 -29.33 4.70 31.30
C SER A 589 -29.03 6.14 31.72
N ALA A 590 -28.04 6.75 31.08
CA ALA A 590 -27.70 8.15 31.27
C ALA A 590 -27.36 8.82 29.93
N VAL A 591 -27.86 10.03 29.75
CA VAL A 591 -27.51 10.96 28.65
C VAL A 591 -26.69 12.13 29.23
N GLY A 592 -26.26 13.06 28.37
CA GLY A 592 -25.49 14.22 28.83
C GLY A 592 -24.02 13.89 29.14
N ILE A 593 -23.53 12.76 28.62
CA ILE A 593 -22.12 12.39 28.64
C ILE A 593 -21.48 12.60 27.27
N ALA A 594 -20.16 12.65 27.24
CA ALA A 594 -19.35 12.70 26.04
C ALA A 594 -18.07 11.86 26.21
N LYS A 595 -17.54 11.36 25.09
CA LYS A 595 -16.22 10.74 25.05
C LYS A 595 -15.16 11.80 24.77
N LEU A 596 -14.06 11.70 25.50
CA LEU A 596 -12.84 12.49 25.30
C LEU A 596 -11.67 11.52 25.16
N SER A 597 -11.03 11.51 24.00
CA SER A 597 -10.03 10.51 23.65
C SER A 597 -8.72 11.15 23.22
N ILE A 598 -7.60 10.60 23.68
CA ILE A 598 -6.28 10.84 23.11
C ILE A 598 -5.88 9.65 22.24
N VAL A 599 -5.25 9.92 21.10
CA VAL A 599 -4.81 8.91 20.13
C VAL A 599 -3.37 9.18 19.71
N GLY A 600 -2.54 8.14 19.64
CA GLY A 600 -1.19 8.21 19.05
C GLY A 600 -0.39 6.93 19.21
N THR A 601 0.33 6.53 18.18
CA THR A 601 1.15 5.30 18.21
C THR A 601 2.32 5.38 19.18
N GLY A 602 2.83 6.58 19.46
CA GLY A 602 3.88 6.79 20.47
C GLY A 602 3.43 6.58 21.93
N MET A 603 2.15 6.26 22.16
CA MET A 603 1.64 5.80 23.46
C MET A 603 2.10 4.37 23.78
N LEU A 604 2.34 3.54 22.77
CA LEU A 604 2.85 2.18 22.92
C LEU A 604 4.23 2.19 23.58
N GLY A 605 4.35 1.50 24.72
CA GLY A 605 5.62 1.37 25.43
C GLY A 605 6.12 2.65 26.11
N THR A 606 5.34 3.74 26.14
CA THR A 606 5.70 4.99 26.85
C THR A 606 4.96 5.10 28.18
N PRO A 607 5.62 4.88 29.33
CA PRO A 607 4.98 5.02 30.64
C PRO A 607 4.53 6.45 30.92
N GLY A 608 3.46 6.60 31.71
CA GLY A 608 3.03 7.89 32.28
C GLY A 608 2.05 8.72 31.44
N ILE A 609 1.73 8.33 30.20
CA ILE A 609 0.75 9.05 29.36
C ILE A 609 -0.64 9.11 30.02
N ALA A 610 -1.15 7.97 30.49
CA ALA A 610 -2.44 7.90 31.18
C ALA A 610 -2.46 8.79 32.45
N GLY A 611 -1.39 8.71 33.26
CA GLY A 611 -1.25 9.53 34.46
C GLY A 611 -1.26 11.02 34.16
N ARG A 612 -0.57 11.46 33.09
CA ARG A 612 -0.57 12.86 32.63
C ARG A 612 -1.97 13.31 32.21
N MET A 613 -2.70 12.49 31.45
CA MET A 613 -4.09 12.77 31.05
C MET A 613 -5.01 12.93 32.26
N PHE A 614 -4.99 11.97 33.20
CA PHE A 614 -5.89 12.00 34.36
C PHE A 614 -5.56 13.15 35.31
N ARG A 615 -4.27 13.46 35.51
CA ARG A 615 -3.85 14.63 36.28
C ARG A 615 -4.39 15.92 35.66
N ALA A 616 -4.24 16.09 34.36
CA ALA A 616 -4.70 17.29 33.66
C ALA A 616 -6.23 17.48 33.76
N LEU A 617 -7.00 16.40 33.63
CA LEU A 617 -8.46 16.45 33.81
C LEU A 617 -8.84 16.78 35.26
N ALA A 618 -8.16 16.19 36.23
CA ALA A 618 -8.39 16.45 37.66
C ALA A 618 -8.08 17.91 38.04
N ASP A 619 -6.94 18.44 37.59
CA ASP A 619 -6.52 19.83 37.84
C ASP A 619 -7.49 20.84 37.19
N ALA A 620 -8.16 20.44 36.11
CA ALA A 620 -9.23 21.20 35.46
C ALA A 620 -10.61 21.02 36.12
N GLY A 621 -10.73 20.21 37.17
CA GLY A 621 -11.99 19.91 37.85
C GLY A 621 -12.97 19.07 37.01
N ILE A 622 -12.47 18.30 36.04
CA ILE A 622 -13.29 17.45 35.17
C ILE A 622 -13.34 16.04 35.75
N ASN A 623 -14.53 15.63 36.22
CA ASN A 623 -14.73 14.29 36.74
C ASN A 623 -14.74 13.24 35.62
N ILE A 624 -14.03 12.14 35.82
CA ILE A 624 -13.99 11.00 34.88
C ILE A 624 -14.99 9.96 35.36
N GLU A 625 -15.99 9.64 34.54
CA GLU A 625 -16.99 8.61 34.87
C GLU A 625 -16.55 7.20 34.52
N MET A 626 -15.77 7.06 33.44
CA MET A 626 -15.33 5.78 32.91
C MET A 626 -14.08 5.96 32.07
N ILE A 627 -13.23 4.94 32.09
CA ILE A 627 -12.00 4.86 31.29
C ILE A 627 -12.06 3.61 30.43
N SER A 628 -11.64 3.74 29.17
CA SER A 628 -11.44 2.63 28.24
C SER A 628 -10.17 2.86 27.44
N THR A 629 -9.43 1.80 27.12
CA THR A 629 -8.11 1.88 26.49
C THR A 629 -7.97 0.88 25.34
N SER A 630 -7.35 1.29 24.24
CA SER A 630 -6.74 0.40 23.23
C SER A 630 -5.21 0.56 23.27
N GLU A 631 -4.50 -0.10 22.36
CA GLU A 631 -3.04 0.00 22.26
C GLU A 631 -2.55 1.44 22.04
N ILE A 632 -3.30 2.24 21.27
CA ILE A 632 -2.91 3.60 20.86
C ILE A 632 -3.95 4.66 21.22
N ARG A 633 -4.93 4.33 22.08
CA ARG A 633 -6.04 5.21 22.48
C ARG A 633 -6.37 5.09 23.96
N ILE A 634 -6.62 6.23 24.61
CA ILE A 634 -7.28 6.28 25.92
C ILE A 634 -8.51 7.17 25.80
N THR A 635 -9.68 6.63 26.18
CA THR A 635 -10.98 7.29 26.15
C THR A 635 -11.50 7.46 27.57
N CYS A 636 -11.86 8.70 27.93
CA CYS A 636 -12.57 9.03 29.16
C CYS A 636 -14.01 9.45 28.83
N LEU A 637 -14.99 8.93 29.58
CA LEU A 637 -16.35 9.48 29.58
C LEU A 637 -16.41 10.60 30.62
N VAL A 638 -16.89 11.76 30.20
CA VAL A 638 -17.03 12.97 31.01
C VAL A 638 -18.41 13.59 30.78
N ALA A 639 -18.81 14.52 31.64
CA ALA A 639 -20.03 15.31 31.42
C ALA A 639 -19.93 16.12 30.10
N ARG A 640 -21.01 16.16 29.32
CA ARG A 640 -21.04 16.75 27.97
C ARG A 640 -20.66 18.23 27.96
N ASP A 641 -21.07 18.98 28.98
CA ASP A 641 -20.74 20.39 29.15
C ASP A 641 -19.25 20.64 29.44
N GLN A 642 -18.52 19.62 29.90
CA GLN A 642 -17.09 19.71 30.20
C GLN A 642 -16.19 19.25 29.04
N VAL A 643 -16.75 18.62 27.99
CA VAL A 643 -15.93 17.95 26.95
C VAL A 643 -15.02 18.93 26.21
N GLU A 644 -15.51 20.08 25.80
CA GLU A 644 -14.70 21.09 25.09
C GLU A 644 -13.60 21.67 25.96
N LYS A 645 -13.88 21.87 27.26
CA LYS A 645 -12.87 22.26 28.25
C LYS A 645 -11.79 21.19 28.35
N GLY A 646 -12.19 19.92 28.41
CA GLY A 646 -11.30 18.77 28.40
C GLY A 646 -10.41 18.71 27.15
N VAL A 647 -10.97 18.91 25.96
CA VAL A 647 -10.18 18.95 24.71
C VAL A 647 -9.11 20.04 24.79
N ARG A 648 -9.46 21.27 25.20
CA ARG A 648 -8.50 22.39 25.32
C ARG A 648 -7.39 22.10 26.34
N VAL A 649 -7.75 21.52 27.49
CA VAL A 649 -6.80 21.16 28.55
C VAL A 649 -5.83 20.09 28.07
N LEU A 650 -6.34 19.02 27.45
CA LEU A 650 -5.51 17.93 26.95
C LEU A 650 -4.62 18.39 25.78
N HIS A 651 -5.13 19.27 24.90
CA HIS A 651 -4.36 19.77 23.76
C HIS A 651 -3.10 20.50 24.24
N LYS A 652 -3.26 21.41 25.20
CA LYS A 652 -2.16 22.10 25.86
C LYS A 652 -1.25 21.14 26.65
N THR A 653 -1.84 20.18 27.37
CA THR A 653 -1.08 19.24 28.21
C THR A 653 -0.12 18.39 27.41
N PHE A 654 -0.52 18.00 26.19
CA PHE A 654 0.32 17.21 25.28
C PHE A 654 1.08 18.07 24.27
N GLU A 655 1.07 19.40 24.44
CA GLU A 655 1.84 20.36 23.63
C GLU A 655 1.56 20.23 22.12
N LEU A 656 0.31 19.90 21.76
CA LEU A 656 -0.08 19.61 20.39
C LEU A 656 -0.17 20.87 19.49
N GLU A 657 -0.03 22.05 20.07
CA GLU A 657 0.21 23.30 19.36
C GLU A 657 1.65 23.41 18.82
N GLN A 658 2.60 22.62 19.35
CA GLN A 658 4.00 22.63 18.96
C GLN A 658 4.27 21.55 17.88
N LYS A 659 5.38 21.71 17.14
CA LYS A 659 5.77 20.79 16.06
C LYS A 659 6.38 19.52 16.60
#